data_AF-A0A1F3TXG5-F1
#
_entry.id   AF-A0A1F3TXG5-F1
#
_cell.length_a   1.000
_cell.length_b   1.000
_cell.length_c   1.000
_cell.angle_alpha   90.00
_cell.angle_beta   90.00
_cell.angle_gamma   90.00
#
_symmetry.space_group_name_H-M   'P 1'
#
loop_
_entity.id
_entity.type
_entity.pdbx_description
1 polymer ?
#
loop_
_entity_poly.entity_id
_entity_poly.type
_entity_poly.pdbx_seq_one_letter_code
_entity_poly.pdbx_strand_id
1 'polypeptide(L)'
;MVAFFTRLVLFILISVSARAVTTVYSVNLSDWPADMVTSMRKSVPALASNQLTSEQLNVILKELDSQFQFNSLRLIKGSSPGELRLVGEISAQIEAIEFKGLEELSDGEALVLMNLNLKSAIEEDFVKSALDKLLQFYQEQGYRFATVNYNYQVISTFKRNLIITVDTKKQTRISEVTIDNIDPIAQSSIYHRMNALFKNEFLNQETLAKMATKLRQLLSEAGYFLTPVPAAQLVFSADELKARAVFRLEKKQKYAIEIIGANEFSSSYLHDDILKLNTYFSSDSNFGAELSEKLKTFYRTEGWPHINVPYFERKDGNKITVVLSLEEGGFTRLRQLQFIGQLSRPGRFYEKKINELSAIKVNRKFVKEEIEAAAKNLLTFLQNEGFVNARLGLLQIYTDRENSTEGIAVIQIYEGEQVDIGSLEYIGNSTFSSSVLSQEMGLEVGQKLNLRDLEEAANKLKAYYANAGYIEFKLVNEATDLIQYANKNTVAHLKFSIQEGPRVEVQSILIEGNSTTHEKVILTEIDFKPGDILTPAKLEESIARLQRTGHFSDSQIITLESGTSIAARTVIIRVIERDPGVFTIGAGLTNENQGNLHGYTGLAYRNIGGWGRGLSGRVEGNYAYADVKFLESKITFGFLEPYLFETRTRFRLNLTRSTTISNYTLRKVTELNSTTFSLEQDFTSHITGILTLFNVATYVDRIIDSTQREDLVIVSSGPTIDLDYRNNLFNPTDGSFSRLSFEYAFEGGSSHIDQFIRLTGQTTFYMPVKTTDFVFAQSFRGGYIQDINQLGFGIPFDKKGFSLGGRTTIRGFDSDEFFPSDSTIGSSFKLTSHASYELIKSELRFPLVKKWDLMGALFYDGGQVLIDGITFEDRWRDAIGIGLRYNTPVGPLNLEYAKKLDKKPTENAEAFHLSIGVF
;
A
#
# COMPACT_ATOMS: atom_id res chain seq x y z
N MET A 1 -21.98 -17.11 -26.31
CA MET A 1 -22.88 -16.86 -27.46
C MET A 1 -22.60 -17.99 -28.45
N VAL A 2 -23.61 -18.79 -28.83
CA VAL A 2 -23.48 -20.06 -29.61
C VAL A 2 -22.68 -21.17 -28.86
N ALA A 3 -23.20 -22.38 -28.59
CA ALA A 3 -24.56 -22.90 -28.73
C ALA A 3 -24.97 -23.71 -27.47
N PHE A 4 -26.24 -23.57 -27.10
CA PHE A 4 -26.94 -24.36 -26.08
C PHE A 4 -27.46 -25.65 -26.73
N PHE A 5 -27.55 -26.74 -25.95
CA PHE A 5 -28.49 -27.87 -26.11
C PHE A 5 -28.91 -28.36 -27.51
N THR A 6 -28.65 -29.64 -27.80
CA THR A 6 -29.65 -30.48 -28.50
C THR A 6 -29.86 -31.78 -27.72
N ARG A 7 -31.09 -32.00 -27.27
CA ARG A 7 -31.47 -33.12 -26.40
C ARG A 7 -32.05 -34.30 -27.20
N LEU A 8 -31.74 -35.48 -26.69
CA LEU A 8 -32.49 -36.74 -26.76
C LEU A 8 -34.03 -36.59 -26.96
N VAL A 9 -34.59 -37.36 -27.92
CA VAL A 9 -36.02 -37.58 -28.30
C VAL A 9 -35.95 -38.59 -29.46
N LEU A 10 -36.75 -39.65 -29.68
CA LEU A 10 -37.88 -40.38 -29.04
C LEU A 10 -37.82 -41.86 -29.57
N PHE A 11 -38.63 -42.88 -29.28
CA PHE A 11 -39.82 -43.14 -28.44
C PHE A 11 -39.81 -44.66 -28.08
N ILE A 12 -40.46 -45.09 -26.99
CA ILE A 12 -40.74 -46.50 -26.67
C ILE A 12 -42.11 -46.94 -27.23
N LEU A 13 -42.19 -48.16 -27.76
CA LEU A 13 -43.33 -49.09 -27.73
C LEU A 13 -42.72 -50.50 -27.78
N ILE A 14 -42.94 -51.40 -26.82
CA ILE A 14 -44.17 -52.19 -26.64
C ILE A 14 -44.28 -52.63 -25.16
N SER A 15 -45.49 -52.62 -24.61
CA SER A 15 -45.82 -53.28 -23.35
C SER A 15 -46.27 -54.73 -23.58
N VAL A 16 -45.46 -55.72 -23.21
CA VAL A 16 -45.93 -57.11 -22.97
C VAL A 16 -45.23 -57.68 -21.74
N SER A 17 -46.01 -58.25 -20.83
CA SER A 17 -45.55 -58.99 -19.67
C SER A 17 -44.85 -60.29 -20.08
N ALA A 18 -43.56 -60.40 -19.82
CA ALA A 18 -42.82 -61.67 -19.84
C ALA A 18 -41.73 -61.67 -18.76
N ARG A 19 -41.48 -62.84 -18.15
CA ARG A 19 -40.37 -63.01 -17.20
C ARG A 19 -39.04 -62.75 -17.90
N ALA A 20 -38.44 -61.59 -17.68
CA ALA A 20 -37.09 -61.29 -18.15
C ALA A 20 -36.08 -61.94 -17.19
N VAL A 21 -35.29 -62.89 -17.70
CA VAL A 21 -34.05 -63.31 -17.05
C VAL A 21 -33.16 -62.08 -16.97
N THR A 22 -32.73 -61.69 -15.75
CA THR A 22 -31.77 -60.61 -15.55
C THR A 22 -30.55 -60.94 -16.39
N THR A 23 -30.31 -60.20 -17.47
CA THR A 23 -29.19 -60.51 -18.35
C THR A 23 -27.94 -59.97 -17.69
N VAL A 24 -27.08 -60.88 -17.27
CA VAL A 24 -25.89 -60.60 -16.48
C VAL A 24 -24.69 -60.51 -17.41
N TYR A 25 -23.90 -59.45 -17.25
CA TYR A 25 -22.76 -59.16 -18.12
C TYR A 25 -21.42 -59.23 -17.38
N SER A 26 -20.36 -59.53 -18.13
CA SER A 26 -18.96 -59.37 -17.72
C SER A 26 -18.25 -58.39 -18.65
N VAL A 27 -17.31 -57.59 -18.11
CA VAL A 27 -16.53 -56.62 -18.90
C VAL A 27 -15.12 -57.15 -19.14
N ASN A 28 -14.81 -57.43 -20.40
CA ASN A 28 -13.49 -57.81 -20.85
C ASN A 28 -12.65 -56.55 -21.15
N LEU A 29 -11.44 -56.52 -20.59
CA LEU A 29 -10.46 -55.43 -20.67
C LEU A 29 -9.17 -55.86 -21.40
N SER A 30 -9.16 -56.99 -22.11
CA SER A 30 -7.97 -57.55 -22.79
C SER A 30 -7.32 -56.60 -23.81
N ASP A 31 -8.09 -55.63 -24.30
CA ASP A 31 -7.67 -54.65 -25.31
C ASP A 31 -6.89 -53.48 -24.68
N TRP A 32 -6.83 -53.40 -23.35
CA TRP A 32 -6.15 -52.33 -22.61
C TRP A 32 -4.79 -52.77 -22.08
N PRO A 33 -3.78 -51.88 -22.08
CA PRO A 33 -2.49 -52.10 -21.44
C PRO A 33 -2.62 -52.48 -19.95
N ALA A 34 -1.73 -53.36 -19.47
CA ALA A 34 -1.87 -54.00 -18.15
C ALA A 34 -1.81 -53.02 -16.96
N ASP A 35 -1.04 -51.93 -17.09
CA ASP A 35 -0.98 -50.81 -16.14
C ASP A 35 -2.30 -50.02 -16.11
N MET A 36 -2.93 -49.83 -17.28
CA MET A 36 -4.24 -49.20 -17.41
C MET A 36 -5.36 -50.09 -16.84
N VAL A 37 -5.35 -51.40 -17.11
CA VAL A 37 -6.29 -52.36 -16.49
C VAL A 37 -6.18 -52.34 -14.97
N THR A 38 -4.95 -52.26 -14.44
CA THR A 38 -4.69 -52.16 -13.00
C THR A 38 -5.21 -50.84 -12.42
N SER A 39 -4.98 -49.72 -13.12
CA SER A 39 -5.43 -48.39 -12.70
C SER A 39 -6.96 -48.26 -12.72
N MET A 40 -7.61 -48.75 -13.78
CA MET A 40 -9.07 -48.80 -13.91
C MET A 40 -9.70 -49.65 -12.81
N ARG A 41 -9.21 -50.87 -12.56
CA ARG A 41 -9.73 -51.75 -11.50
C ARG A 41 -9.48 -51.22 -10.09
N LYS A 42 -8.39 -50.48 -9.86
CA LYS A 42 -8.12 -49.81 -8.58
C LYS A 42 -9.09 -48.66 -8.32
N SER A 43 -9.46 -47.92 -9.37
CA SER A 43 -10.29 -46.71 -9.26
C SER A 43 -11.78 -47.02 -9.32
N VAL A 44 -12.18 -48.05 -10.07
CA VAL A 44 -13.55 -48.56 -10.18
C VAL A 44 -13.55 -50.08 -9.91
N PRO A 45 -13.60 -50.51 -8.62
CA PRO A 45 -13.51 -51.92 -8.25
C PRO A 45 -14.62 -52.80 -8.84
N ALA A 46 -15.77 -52.22 -9.18
CA ALA A 46 -16.90 -52.92 -9.80
C ALA A 46 -16.54 -53.57 -11.16
N LEU A 47 -15.49 -53.11 -11.85
CA LEU A 47 -14.95 -53.73 -13.07
C LEU A 47 -14.40 -55.15 -12.88
N ALA A 48 -14.19 -55.59 -11.63
CA ALA A 48 -13.80 -56.97 -11.33
C ALA A 48 -15.00 -57.93 -11.21
N SER A 49 -16.24 -57.44 -11.25
CA SER A 49 -17.43 -58.29 -11.18
C SER A 49 -17.72 -58.98 -12.51
N ASN A 50 -17.88 -60.31 -12.47
CA ASN A 50 -18.42 -61.10 -13.58
C ASN A 50 -19.96 -61.10 -13.62
N GLN A 51 -20.61 -60.34 -12.72
CA GLN A 51 -22.07 -60.23 -12.67
C GLN A 51 -22.53 -58.78 -12.57
N LEU A 52 -22.65 -58.12 -13.73
CA LEU A 52 -23.06 -56.72 -13.85
C LEU A 52 -24.41 -56.60 -14.57
N THR A 53 -25.26 -55.69 -14.08
CA THR A 53 -26.51 -55.28 -14.75
C THR A 53 -26.27 -54.09 -15.68
N SER A 54 -27.20 -53.85 -16.63
CA SER A 54 -27.11 -52.72 -17.56
C SER A 54 -27.05 -51.35 -16.89
N GLU A 55 -27.66 -51.20 -15.70
CA GLU A 55 -27.63 -49.96 -14.93
C GLU A 55 -26.24 -49.73 -14.29
N GLN A 56 -25.66 -50.79 -13.70
CA GLN A 56 -24.29 -50.74 -13.15
C GLN A 56 -23.23 -50.48 -14.23
N LEU A 57 -23.39 -51.01 -15.44
CA LEU A 57 -22.49 -50.75 -16.56
C LEU A 57 -22.44 -49.27 -16.96
N ASN A 58 -23.57 -48.57 -16.92
CA ASN A 58 -23.63 -47.13 -17.20
C ASN A 58 -22.94 -46.29 -16.11
N VAL A 59 -23.05 -46.70 -14.84
CA VAL A 59 -22.34 -46.05 -13.72
C VAL A 59 -20.83 -46.25 -13.88
N ILE A 60 -20.37 -47.48 -14.15
CA ILE A 60 -18.96 -47.81 -14.37
C ILE A 60 -18.36 -46.99 -15.52
N LEU A 61 -19.07 -46.87 -16.64
CA LEU A 61 -18.62 -46.05 -17.77
C LEU A 61 -18.45 -44.57 -17.39
N LYS A 62 -19.41 -44.01 -16.64
CA LYS A 62 -19.38 -42.61 -16.20
C LYS A 62 -18.28 -42.34 -15.17
N GLU A 63 -18.05 -43.27 -14.23
CA GLU A 63 -16.95 -43.18 -13.27
C GLU A 63 -15.60 -43.24 -13.99
N LEU A 64 -15.40 -44.20 -14.90
CA LEU A 64 -14.20 -44.29 -15.71
C LEU A 64 -13.92 -43.02 -16.51
N ASP A 65 -14.93 -42.48 -17.20
CA ASP A 65 -14.80 -41.25 -17.98
C ASP A 65 -14.40 -40.04 -17.13
N SER A 66 -15.01 -39.92 -15.93
CA SER A 66 -14.68 -38.85 -14.98
C SER A 66 -13.27 -38.92 -14.39
N GLN A 67 -12.66 -40.12 -14.33
CA GLN A 67 -11.36 -40.34 -13.70
C GLN A 67 -10.19 -40.31 -14.69
N PHE A 68 -10.42 -40.70 -15.95
CA PHE A 68 -9.34 -40.99 -16.92
C PHE A 68 -9.38 -40.18 -18.22
N GLN A 69 -10.36 -39.29 -18.42
CA GLN A 69 -10.46 -38.38 -19.59
C GLN A 69 -10.24 -39.11 -20.94
N PHE A 70 -11.18 -40.00 -21.29
CA PHE A 70 -11.13 -40.70 -22.57
C PHE A 70 -11.57 -39.80 -23.72
N ASN A 71 -10.90 -39.92 -24.87
CA ASN A 71 -11.34 -39.30 -26.13
C ASN A 71 -12.57 -40.04 -26.69
N SER A 72 -12.65 -41.34 -26.44
CA SER A 72 -13.85 -42.14 -26.63
C SER A 72 -13.85 -43.33 -25.68
N LEU A 73 -15.02 -43.71 -25.15
CA LEU A 73 -15.19 -44.90 -24.32
C LEU A 73 -16.54 -45.55 -24.63
N ARG A 74 -16.55 -46.85 -24.97
CA ARG A 74 -17.77 -47.60 -25.31
C ARG A 74 -17.66 -49.08 -24.96
N LEU A 75 -18.81 -49.70 -24.71
CA LEU A 75 -18.94 -51.15 -24.63
C LEU A 75 -19.41 -51.71 -25.99
N ILE A 76 -18.73 -52.74 -26.48
CA ILE A 76 -19.15 -53.53 -27.65
C ILE A 76 -19.42 -54.98 -27.24
N LYS A 77 -20.21 -55.72 -28.01
CA LYS A 77 -20.47 -57.15 -27.72
C LYS A 77 -19.19 -57.96 -27.88
N GLY A 78 -18.88 -58.78 -26.87
CA GLY A 78 -17.77 -59.74 -26.89
C GLY A 78 -18.09 -61.01 -27.67
N SER A 79 -17.16 -61.96 -27.65
CA SER A 79 -17.27 -63.23 -28.38
C SER A 79 -18.25 -64.22 -27.75
N SER A 80 -18.54 -64.06 -26.46
CA SER A 80 -19.40 -64.96 -25.67
C SER A 80 -20.77 -64.32 -25.35
N PRO A 81 -21.86 -65.08 -25.25
CA PRO A 81 -23.16 -64.54 -24.80
C PRO A 81 -23.06 -63.96 -23.38
N GLY A 82 -23.31 -62.65 -23.24
CA GLY A 82 -23.18 -61.92 -21.97
C GLY A 82 -21.84 -61.21 -21.77
N GLU A 83 -20.84 -61.44 -22.62
CA GLU A 83 -19.56 -60.74 -22.55
C GLU A 83 -19.63 -59.39 -23.29
N LEU A 84 -19.09 -58.32 -22.68
CA LEU A 84 -18.91 -57.01 -23.31
C LEU A 84 -17.43 -56.62 -23.27
N ARG A 85 -16.89 -56.10 -24.37
CA ARG A 85 -15.52 -55.54 -24.42
C ARG A 85 -15.59 -54.03 -24.23
N LEU A 86 -14.78 -53.50 -23.32
CA LEU A 86 -14.58 -52.05 -23.19
C LEU A 86 -13.54 -51.61 -24.21
N VAL A 87 -13.92 -50.72 -25.13
CA VAL A 87 -13.04 -50.18 -26.16
C VAL A 87 -13.07 -48.66 -26.09
N GLY A 88 -11.91 -48.03 -26.13
CA GLY A 88 -11.78 -46.59 -26.05
C GLY A 88 -10.37 -46.12 -26.38
N GLU A 89 -10.22 -44.80 -26.45
CA GLU A 89 -8.96 -44.09 -26.66
C GLU A 89 -8.76 -43.12 -25.51
N ILE A 90 -7.55 -43.09 -24.93
CA ILE A 90 -7.19 -42.23 -23.81
C ILE A 90 -6.15 -41.19 -24.25
N SER A 91 -6.37 -39.92 -23.89
CA SER A 91 -5.32 -38.91 -24.02
C SER A 91 -4.30 -39.07 -22.90
N ALA A 92 -3.02 -39.09 -23.24
CA ALA A 92 -1.98 -39.03 -22.23
C ALA A 92 -1.97 -37.64 -21.57
N GLN A 93 -1.67 -37.58 -20.27
CA GLN A 93 -1.62 -36.36 -19.47
C GLN A 93 -0.17 -36.01 -19.10
N ILE A 94 0.09 -34.71 -18.91
CA ILE A 94 1.36 -34.20 -18.41
C ILE A 94 1.37 -34.28 -16.87
N GLU A 95 2.27 -35.08 -16.31
CA GLU A 95 2.45 -35.25 -14.86
C GLU A 95 3.41 -34.22 -14.27
N ALA A 96 4.53 -33.96 -14.93
CA ALA A 96 5.44 -32.85 -14.63
C ALA A 96 5.98 -32.19 -15.92
N ILE A 97 6.37 -30.92 -15.79
CA ILE A 97 7.09 -30.15 -16.80
C ILE A 97 8.48 -29.87 -16.23
N GLU A 98 9.53 -30.14 -17.00
CA GLU A 98 10.93 -29.90 -16.61
C GLU A 98 11.58 -28.99 -17.66
N PHE A 99 12.14 -27.85 -17.23
CA PHE A 99 12.88 -26.93 -18.10
C PHE A 99 14.38 -27.21 -18.06
N LYS A 100 15.04 -27.14 -19.21
CA LYS A 100 16.49 -27.30 -19.37
C LYS A 100 17.04 -26.17 -20.23
N GLY A 101 18.08 -25.48 -19.75
CA GLY A 101 18.67 -24.32 -20.43
C GLY A 101 17.80 -23.06 -20.39
N LEU A 102 16.86 -22.97 -19.43
CA LEU A 102 16.08 -21.78 -19.18
C LEU A 102 16.97 -20.73 -18.49
N GLU A 103 17.33 -19.68 -19.22
CA GLU A 103 18.04 -18.48 -18.73
C GLU A 103 17.06 -17.29 -18.74
N GLU A 104 17.27 -16.23 -17.96
CA GLU A 104 16.39 -15.04 -17.87
C GLU A 104 14.94 -15.25 -17.33
N LEU A 105 14.47 -16.49 -17.13
CA LEU A 105 13.17 -16.82 -16.51
C LEU A 105 13.31 -17.90 -15.44
N SER A 106 12.47 -17.84 -14.40
CA SER A 106 12.22 -18.99 -13.53
C SER A 106 11.17 -19.94 -14.14
N ASP A 107 11.18 -21.20 -13.72
CA ASP A 107 10.21 -22.23 -14.15
C ASP A 107 8.75 -21.77 -13.97
N GLY A 108 8.45 -21.04 -12.89
CA GLY A 108 7.12 -20.51 -12.62
C GLY A 108 6.69 -19.41 -13.60
N GLU A 109 7.60 -18.49 -13.93
CA GLU A 109 7.33 -17.43 -14.91
C GLU A 109 7.18 -18.00 -16.33
N ALA A 110 8.00 -18.99 -16.69
CA ALA A 110 7.87 -19.71 -17.95
C ALA A 110 6.50 -20.42 -18.06
N LEU A 111 6.03 -21.11 -17.02
CA LEU A 111 4.71 -21.74 -17.03
C LEU A 111 3.56 -20.73 -17.23
N VAL A 112 3.63 -19.57 -16.56
CA VAL A 112 2.64 -18.49 -16.72
C VAL A 112 2.67 -17.91 -18.13
N LEU A 113 3.85 -17.58 -18.67
CA LEU A 113 4.04 -17.08 -20.04
C LEU A 113 3.48 -18.06 -21.08
N MET A 114 3.80 -19.35 -20.92
CA MET A 114 3.36 -20.42 -21.82
C MET A 114 1.85 -20.70 -21.69
N ASN A 115 1.25 -20.41 -20.54
CA ASN A 115 -0.11 -20.81 -20.15
C ASN A 115 -0.28 -22.34 -20.13
N LEU A 116 0.73 -23.06 -19.61
CA LEU A 116 0.66 -24.52 -19.40
C LEU A 116 0.24 -24.83 -17.96
N ASN A 117 -0.67 -25.78 -17.79
CA ASN A 117 -1.10 -26.26 -16.48
C ASN A 117 -0.86 -27.78 -16.36
N LEU A 118 -0.39 -28.20 -15.19
CA LEU A 118 -0.27 -29.62 -14.86
C LEU A 118 -1.68 -30.23 -14.84
N LYS A 119 -1.87 -31.38 -15.49
CA LYS A 119 -3.17 -32.05 -15.80
C LYS A 119 -3.92 -31.59 -17.05
N SER A 120 -3.39 -30.73 -17.93
CA SER A 120 -3.98 -30.61 -19.28
C SER A 120 -3.75 -31.88 -20.10
N ALA A 121 -4.72 -32.24 -20.96
CA ALA A 121 -4.54 -33.30 -21.95
C ALA A 121 -3.41 -32.91 -22.94
N ILE A 122 -2.69 -33.89 -23.48
CA ILE A 122 -1.65 -33.66 -24.48
C ILE A 122 -2.31 -33.43 -25.85
N GLU A 123 -2.81 -32.22 -26.06
CA GLU A 123 -3.10 -31.69 -27.41
C GLU A 123 -1.80 -31.11 -27.99
N GLU A 124 -1.30 -31.72 -29.07
CA GLU A 124 0.01 -31.39 -29.65
C GLU A 124 0.11 -29.92 -30.11
N ASP A 125 -1.00 -29.37 -30.63
CA ASP A 125 -1.08 -27.99 -31.08
C ASP A 125 -1.09 -26.98 -29.91
N PHE A 126 -1.66 -27.35 -28.75
CA PHE A 126 -1.60 -26.52 -27.54
C PHE A 126 -0.17 -26.43 -27.00
N VAL A 127 0.55 -27.55 -26.97
CA VAL A 127 1.96 -27.56 -26.55
C VAL A 127 2.84 -26.79 -27.54
N LYS A 128 2.64 -26.92 -28.85
CA LYS A 128 3.35 -26.09 -29.85
C LYS A 128 3.11 -24.60 -29.64
N SER A 129 1.84 -24.17 -29.52
CA SER A 129 1.50 -22.77 -29.27
C SER A 129 2.10 -22.23 -27.97
N ALA A 130 2.22 -23.07 -26.94
CA ALA A 130 2.89 -22.71 -25.69
C ALA A 130 4.42 -22.53 -25.87
N LEU A 131 5.07 -23.41 -26.64
CA LEU A 131 6.50 -23.31 -26.96
C LEU A 131 6.81 -22.10 -27.86
N ASP A 132 5.92 -21.77 -28.80
CA ASP A 132 6.03 -20.59 -29.66
C ASP A 132 6.06 -19.29 -28.83
N LYS A 133 5.27 -19.18 -27.76
CA LYS A 133 5.32 -18.01 -26.84
C LYS A 133 6.65 -17.91 -26.10
N LEU A 134 7.18 -19.03 -25.60
CA LEU A 134 8.48 -19.05 -24.92
C LEU A 134 9.61 -18.68 -25.89
N LEU A 135 9.56 -19.22 -27.12
CA LEU A 135 10.48 -18.88 -28.20
C LEU A 135 10.40 -17.39 -28.56
N GLN A 136 9.19 -16.84 -28.70
CA GLN A 136 8.96 -15.42 -29.00
C GLN A 136 9.57 -14.53 -27.91
N PHE A 137 9.38 -14.84 -26.63
CA PHE A 137 10.00 -14.10 -25.53
C PHE A 137 11.52 -14.03 -25.66
N TYR A 138 12.20 -15.16 -25.88
CA TYR A 138 13.66 -15.16 -26.06
C TYR A 138 14.10 -14.36 -27.29
N GLN A 139 13.36 -14.45 -28.41
CA GLN A 139 13.62 -13.65 -29.60
C GLN A 139 13.45 -12.14 -29.34
N GLU A 140 12.47 -11.73 -28.53
CA GLU A 140 12.25 -10.33 -28.12
C GLU A 140 13.33 -9.81 -27.18
N GLN A 141 13.91 -10.68 -26.33
CA GLN A 141 15.10 -10.40 -25.49
C GLN A 141 16.44 -10.46 -26.26
N GLY A 142 16.41 -10.62 -27.59
CA GLY A 142 17.60 -10.58 -28.46
C GLY A 142 18.29 -11.92 -28.70
N TYR A 143 17.76 -13.02 -28.16
CA TYR A 143 18.18 -14.38 -28.46
C TYR A 143 17.50 -14.89 -29.74
N ARG A 144 17.77 -14.22 -30.87
CA ARG A 144 17.08 -14.44 -32.15
C ARG A 144 17.13 -15.90 -32.65
N PHE A 145 18.21 -16.61 -32.32
CA PHE A 145 18.44 -18.00 -32.72
C PHE A 145 18.16 -19.01 -31.61
N ALA A 146 17.47 -18.57 -30.53
CA ALA A 146 16.98 -19.49 -29.53
C ALA A 146 16.17 -20.60 -30.21
N THR A 147 16.37 -21.83 -29.76
CA THR A 147 15.52 -22.96 -30.18
C THR A 147 14.90 -23.58 -28.95
N VAL A 148 13.57 -23.64 -28.93
CA VAL A 148 12.81 -24.33 -27.90
C VAL A 148 12.38 -25.69 -28.47
N ASN A 149 12.97 -26.75 -27.94
CA ASN A 149 12.66 -28.13 -28.31
C ASN A 149 11.94 -28.81 -27.14
N TYR A 150 11.17 -29.86 -27.43
CA TYR A 150 10.50 -30.65 -26.41
C TYR A 150 10.63 -32.14 -26.66
N ASN A 151 10.57 -32.93 -25.59
CA ASN A 151 10.34 -34.37 -25.67
C ASN A 151 9.39 -34.83 -24.56
N TYR A 152 8.76 -35.98 -24.78
CA TYR A 152 7.94 -36.65 -23.76
C TYR A 152 8.67 -37.85 -23.20
N GLN A 153 8.98 -37.83 -21.91
CA GLN A 153 9.43 -39.01 -21.19
C GLN A 153 8.21 -39.83 -20.75
N VAL A 154 8.16 -41.11 -21.13
CA VAL A 154 7.05 -42.02 -20.80
C VAL A 154 7.19 -42.52 -19.35
N ILE A 155 6.14 -42.33 -18.54
CA ILE A 155 6.06 -42.83 -17.16
C ILE A 155 5.17 -44.08 -17.08
N SER A 156 3.98 -44.00 -17.68
CA SER A 156 3.01 -45.09 -17.83
C SER A 156 2.33 -44.97 -19.20
N THR A 157 1.40 -45.85 -19.58
CA THR A 157 0.70 -45.71 -20.87
C THR A 157 0.04 -44.33 -21.03
N PHE A 158 -0.52 -43.76 -19.94
CA PHE A 158 -1.32 -42.53 -19.96
C PHE A 158 -0.66 -41.31 -19.27
N LYS A 159 0.57 -41.42 -18.74
CA LYS A 159 1.31 -40.28 -18.18
C LYS A 159 2.63 -40.00 -18.88
N ARG A 160 2.95 -38.73 -19.09
CA ARG A 160 4.23 -38.24 -19.64
C ARG A 160 4.80 -37.14 -18.75
N ASN A 161 6.12 -37.02 -18.70
CA ASN A 161 6.76 -35.75 -18.38
C ASN A 161 7.08 -35.00 -19.67
N LEU A 162 6.81 -33.71 -19.71
CA LEU A 162 7.18 -32.82 -20.80
C LEU A 162 8.52 -32.16 -20.45
N ILE A 163 9.60 -32.55 -21.14
CA ILE A 163 10.91 -31.92 -20.96
C ILE A 163 11.08 -30.87 -22.05
N ILE A 164 11.18 -29.61 -21.65
CA ILE A 164 11.37 -28.46 -22.54
C ILE A 164 12.84 -28.06 -22.47
N THR A 165 13.55 -28.15 -23.59
CA THR A 165 14.95 -27.74 -23.70
C THR A 165 15.03 -26.45 -24.51
N VAL A 166 15.38 -25.37 -23.83
CA VAL A 166 15.75 -24.09 -24.45
C VAL A 166 17.26 -24.10 -24.71
N ASP A 167 17.65 -23.83 -25.94
CA ASP A 167 19.02 -23.49 -26.30
C ASP A 167 18.98 -22.03 -26.74
N THR A 168 19.38 -21.12 -25.86
CA THR A 168 19.27 -19.66 -26.03
C THR A 168 20.17 -19.12 -27.15
N LYS A 169 21.25 -19.83 -27.50
CA LYS A 169 22.37 -19.31 -28.32
C LYS A 169 22.92 -18.00 -27.76
N LYS A 170 23.74 -17.30 -28.55
CA LYS A 170 24.29 -15.98 -28.17
C LYS A 170 23.37 -14.87 -28.66
N GLN A 171 23.10 -13.89 -27.80
CA GLN A 171 22.35 -12.68 -28.17
C GLN A 171 23.07 -11.91 -29.28
N THR A 172 22.29 -11.38 -30.22
CA THR A 172 22.79 -10.48 -31.26
C THR A 172 23.13 -9.12 -30.63
N ARG A 173 24.33 -8.58 -30.92
CA ARG A 173 24.75 -7.24 -30.48
C ARG A 173 24.71 -6.23 -31.63
N ILE A 174 24.50 -4.97 -31.31
CA ILE A 174 24.53 -3.87 -32.28
C ILE A 174 26.00 -3.59 -32.65
N SER A 175 26.39 -3.84 -33.90
CA SER A 175 27.74 -3.54 -34.38
C SER A 175 27.96 -2.06 -34.65
N GLU A 176 26.92 -1.39 -35.14
CA GLU A 176 26.93 0.00 -35.59
C GLU A 176 25.50 0.52 -35.72
N VAL A 177 25.29 1.81 -35.46
CA VAL A 177 24.08 2.55 -35.83
C VAL A 177 24.43 3.54 -36.95
N THR A 178 23.78 3.44 -38.10
CA THR A 178 23.95 4.39 -39.22
C THR A 178 22.68 5.18 -39.47
N ILE A 179 22.86 6.43 -39.92
CA ILE A 179 21.78 7.34 -40.28
C ILE A 179 22.05 7.79 -41.71
N ASP A 180 21.07 7.61 -42.59
CA ASP A 180 21.16 8.00 -44.01
C ASP A 180 20.26 9.23 -44.30
N ASN A 181 20.51 9.91 -45.42
CA ASN A 181 19.70 11.00 -45.98
C ASN A 181 19.58 12.31 -45.15
N ILE A 182 20.59 12.64 -44.34
CA ILE A 182 20.68 13.92 -43.63
C ILE A 182 21.93 14.70 -44.08
N ASP A 183 22.08 15.96 -43.65
CA ASP A 183 23.27 16.77 -43.90
C ASP A 183 24.55 16.09 -43.36
N PRO A 184 25.68 16.03 -44.11
CA PRO A 184 26.87 15.28 -43.69
C PRO A 184 27.47 15.69 -42.33
N ILE A 185 27.38 16.97 -41.95
CA ILE A 185 27.92 17.47 -40.68
C ILE A 185 27.02 16.99 -39.53
N ALA A 186 25.70 17.08 -39.70
CA ALA A 186 24.75 16.51 -38.75
C ALA A 186 24.88 14.97 -38.69
N GLN A 187 25.04 14.30 -39.83
CA GLN A 187 25.19 12.86 -39.96
C GLN A 187 26.37 12.35 -39.13
N SER A 188 27.55 12.97 -39.26
CA SER A 188 28.74 12.60 -38.47
C SER A 188 28.52 12.79 -36.97
N SER A 189 27.96 13.93 -36.55
CA SER A 189 27.72 14.21 -35.12
C SER A 189 26.72 13.23 -34.49
N ILE A 190 25.61 12.96 -35.17
CA ILE A 190 24.58 12.00 -34.74
C ILE A 190 25.16 10.59 -34.74
N TYR A 191 25.90 10.19 -35.78
CA TYR A 191 26.56 8.89 -35.87
C TYR A 191 27.48 8.64 -34.66
N HIS A 192 28.36 9.58 -34.31
CA HIS A 192 29.25 9.41 -33.17
C HIS A 192 28.49 9.31 -31.84
N ARG A 193 27.46 10.14 -31.63
CA ARG A 193 26.66 10.11 -30.40
C ARG A 193 25.78 8.86 -30.26
N MET A 194 25.21 8.37 -31.35
CA MET A 194 24.44 7.11 -31.36
C MET A 194 25.35 5.91 -31.11
N ASN A 195 26.50 5.82 -31.78
CA ASN A 195 27.44 4.72 -31.56
C ASN A 195 28.15 4.78 -30.20
N ALA A 196 28.29 5.95 -29.58
CA ALA A 196 28.80 6.04 -28.20
C ALA A 196 27.85 5.43 -27.15
N LEU A 197 26.55 5.35 -27.45
CA LEU A 197 25.52 4.86 -26.52
C LEU A 197 25.02 3.45 -26.83
N PHE A 198 24.98 3.06 -28.11
CA PHE A 198 24.30 1.83 -28.54
C PHE A 198 25.22 0.80 -29.22
N LYS A 199 26.51 1.12 -29.43
CA LYS A 199 27.45 0.15 -30.00
C LYS A 199 27.81 -0.92 -28.98
N ASN A 200 27.77 -2.18 -29.40
CA ASN A 200 27.89 -3.40 -28.60
C ASN A 200 26.73 -3.68 -27.64
N GLU A 201 25.72 -2.80 -27.54
CA GLU A 201 24.50 -3.09 -26.78
C GLU A 201 23.74 -4.29 -27.36
N PHE A 202 22.94 -4.95 -26.53
CA PHE A 202 22.11 -6.07 -26.97
C PHE A 202 20.93 -5.59 -27.82
N LEU A 203 20.66 -6.29 -28.91
CA LEU A 203 19.55 -6.02 -29.82
C LEU A 203 18.25 -6.58 -29.24
N ASN A 204 17.47 -5.74 -28.56
CA ASN A 204 16.10 -6.06 -28.12
C ASN A 204 15.16 -4.87 -28.40
N GLN A 205 13.85 -5.05 -28.15
CA GLN A 205 12.85 -4.01 -28.40
C GLN A 205 13.08 -2.73 -27.57
N GLU A 206 13.55 -2.88 -26.33
CA GLU A 206 13.83 -1.74 -25.45
C GLU A 206 14.99 -0.88 -25.98
N THR A 207 16.08 -1.50 -26.43
CA THR A 207 17.22 -0.81 -27.05
C THR A 207 16.82 -0.13 -28.36
N LEU A 208 15.92 -0.73 -29.15
CA LEU A 208 15.35 -0.11 -30.36
C LEU A 208 14.49 1.13 -30.04
N ALA A 209 13.66 1.07 -29.00
CA ALA A 209 12.88 2.22 -28.53
C ALA A 209 13.78 3.34 -27.96
N LYS A 210 14.81 2.99 -27.18
CA LYS A 210 15.85 3.92 -26.68
C LYS A 210 16.60 4.58 -27.85
N MET A 211 16.97 3.82 -28.88
CA MET A 211 17.60 4.35 -30.09
C MET A 211 16.70 5.35 -30.83
N ALA A 212 15.44 5.02 -31.08
CA ALA A 212 14.50 5.90 -31.76
C ALA A 212 14.27 7.22 -30.97
N THR A 213 14.13 7.11 -29.65
CA THR A 213 13.97 8.26 -28.75
C THR A 213 15.21 9.15 -28.74
N LYS A 214 16.41 8.56 -28.67
CA LYS A 214 17.67 9.32 -28.69
C LYS A 214 17.91 9.97 -30.05
N LEU A 215 17.57 9.28 -31.14
CA LEU A 215 17.66 9.84 -32.49
C LEU A 215 16.70 11.02 -32.68
N ARG A 216 15.44 10.92 -32.18
CA ARG A 216 14.51 12.06 -32.13
C ARG A 216 15.13 13.26 -31.40
N GLN A 217 15.74 13.04 -30.23
CA GLN A 217 16.39 14.12 -29.48
C GLN A 217 17.50 14.79 -30.32
N LEU A 218 18.42 13.99 -30.86
CA LEU A 218 19.57 14.50 -31.63
C LEU A 218 19.15 15.19 -32.94
N LEU A 219 18.09 14.72 -33.60
CA LEU A 219 17.50 15.39 -34.76
C LEU A 219 16.91 16.75 -34.38
N SER A 220 16.26 16.84 -33.22
CA SER A 220 15.64 18.08 -32.74
C SER A 220 16.70 19.10 -32.30
N GLU A 221 17.75 18.67 -31.58
CA GLU A 221 18.96 19.48 -31.32
C GLU A 221 19.61 19.99 -32.63
N ALA A 222 19.58 19.19 -33.69
CA ALA A 222 20.08 19.57 -35.01
C ALA A 222 19.10 20.41 -35.86
N GLY A 223 17.87 20.68 -35.37
CA GLY A 223 16.85 21.51 -36.02
C GLY A 223 15.89 20.77 -36.97
N TYR A 224 15.82 19.44 -36.94
CA TYR A 224 15.00 18.61 -37.84
C TYR A 224 13.64 18.22 -37.23
N PHE A 225 12.89 19.20 -36.71
CA PHE A 225 11.61 18.99 -36.00
C PHE A 225 10.50 18.32 -36.83
N LEU A 226 10.59 18.35 -38.17
CA LEU A 226 9.64 17.72 -39.09
C LEU A 226 10.12 16.39 -39.68
N THR A 227 11.32 15.93 -39.34
CA THR A 227 11.83 14.63 -39.82
C THR A 227 11.23 13.52 -38.94
N PRO A 228 10.45 12.58 -39.50
CA PRO A 228 10.01 11.40 -38.75
C PRO A 228 11.19 10.47 -38.48
N VAL A 229 11.15 9.77 -37.35
CA VAL A 229 12.09 8.67 -37.05
C VAL A 229 11.42 7.36 -37.44
N PRO A 230 11.84 6.68 -38.53
CA PRO A 230 11.30 5.39 -38.92
C PRO A 230 11.83 4.28 -38.00
N ALA A 231 11.23 3.09 -38.08
CA ALA A 231 11.81 1.88 -37.51
C ALA A 231 13.20 1.60 -38.12
N ALA A 232 14.14 1.12 -37.30
CA ALA A 232 15.48 0.78 -37.76
C ALA A 232 15.45 -0.43 -38.71
N GLN A 233 16.12 -0.31 -39.86
CA GLN A 233 16.35 -1.44 -40.76
C GLN A 233 17.59 -2.20 -40.29
N LEU A 234 17.42 -3.46 -39.90
CA LEU A 234 18.49 -4.28 -39.34
C LEU A 234 19.22 -5.05 -40.45
N VAL A 235 20.55 -4.89 -40.52
CA VAL A 235 21.43 -5.62 -41.44
C VAL A 235 22.35 -6.51 -40.63
N PHE A 236 22.14 -7.82 -40.69
CA PHE A 236 22.87 -8.81 -39.91
C PHE A 236 24.22 -9.18 -40.57
N SER A 237 25.19 -9.58 -39.74
CA SER A 237 26.43 -10.22 -40.19
C SER A 237 26.17 -11.67 -40.63
N ALA A 238 27.13 -12.27 -41.34
CA ALA A 238 26.99 -13.65 -41.83
C ALA A 238 26.99 -14.74 -40.72
N ASP A 239 27.43 -14.40 -39.50
CA ASP A 239 27.28 -15.21 -38.28
C ASP A 239 26.04 -14.82 -37.46
N GLU A 240 25.30 -13.79 -37.88
CA GLU A 240 24.10 -13.18 -37.29
C GLU A 240 24.20 -12.75 -35.80
N LEU A 241 25.38 -12.90 -35.19
CA LEU A 241 25.73 -12.42 -33.85
C LEU A 241 25.86 -10.89 -33.76
N LYS A 242 25.89 -10.21 -34.91
CA LYS A 242 25.96 -8.75 -34.99
C LYS A 242 24.91 -8.20 -35.96
N ALA A 243 24.29 -7.08 -35.59
CA ALA A 243 23.36 -6.34 -36.44
C ALA A 243 23.77 -4.87 -36.53
N ARG A 244 23.78 -4.32 -37.74
CA ARG A 244 23.85 -2.87 -37.97
C ARG A 244 22.43 -2.31 -38.07
N ALA A 245 22.13 -1.31 -37.25
CA ALA A 245 20.83 -0.62 -37.27
C ALA A 245 20.90 0.60 -38.19
N VAL A 246 20.12 0.59 -39.28
CA VAL A 246 20.13 1.63 -40.31
C VAL A 246 18.84 2.45 -40.25
N PHE A 247 18.95 3.74 -39.92
CA PHE A 247 17.84 4.69 -39.97
C PHE A 247 17.87 5.48 -41.28
N ARG A 248 16.97 5.16 -42.22
CA ARG A 248 16.82 5.87 -43.49
C ARG A 248 15.82 7.01 -43.36
N LEU A 249 16.31 8.21 -43.09
CA LEU A 249 15.44 9.36 -42.85
C LEU A 249 14.87 9.94 -44.15
N GLU A 250 13.76 10.67 -44.02
CA GLU A 250 13.30 11.58 -45.08
C GLU A 250 14.04 12.92 -44.96
N LYS A 251 14.59 13.40 -46.09
CA LYS A 251 15.26 14.70 -46.15
C LYS A 251 14.23 15.83 -46.05
N LYS A 252 14.05 16.38 -44.84
CA LYS A 252 13.26 17.60 -44.58
C LYS A 252 14.18 18.82 -44.41
N GLN A 253 13.58 20.00 -44.43
CA GLN A 253 14.29 21.27 -44.19
C GLN A 253 14.70 21.40 -42.72
N LYS A 254 15.79 22.13 -42.46
CA LYS A 254 16.24 22.44 -41.10
C LYS A 254 15.54 23.71 -40.61
N TYR A 255 15.07 23.67 -39.37
CA TYR A 255 14.43 24.79 -38.69
C TYR A 255 15.32 25.36 -37.58
N ALA A 256 15.15 26.64 -37.29
CA ALA A 256 15.55 27.27 -36.04
C ALA A 256 14.38 28.10 -35.51
N ILE A 257 14.34 28.29 -34.20
CA ILE A 257 13.24 28.97 -33.52
C ILE A 257 13.84 30.14 -32.74
N GLU A 258 13.29 31.32 -32.95
CA GLU A 258 13.73 32.57 -32.33
C GLU A 258 12.53 33.16 -31.59
N ILE A 259 12.65 33.32 -30.27
CA ILE A 259 11.60 33.84 -29.41
C ILE A 259 12.02 35.25 -28.99
N ILE A 260 11.27 36.27 -29.44
CA ILE A 260 11.54 37.69 -29.15
C ILE A 260 10.35 38.32 -28.41
N GLY A 261 10.59 39.34 -27.60
CA GLY A 261 9.53 40.03 -26.85
C GLY A 261 9.06 39.34 -25.56
N ALA A 262 9.68 38.23 -25.16
CA ALA A 262 9.47 37.62 -23.84
C ALA A 262 10.21 38.44 -22.76
N ASN A 263 9.48 38.99 -21.80
CA ASN A 263 10.04 39.78 -20.69
C ASN A 263 9.86 39.08 -19.34
N GLU A 264 8.76 38.36 -19.13
CA GLU A 264 8.50 37.66 -17.85
C GLU A 264 9.27 36.35 -17.76
N PHE A 265 9.24 35.54 -18.83
CA PHE A 265 9.84 34.21 -18.86
C PHE A 265 11.10 34.19 -19.73
N SER A 266 12.17 33.55 -19.26
CA SER A 266 13.42 33.47 -20.04
C SER A 266 13.21 32.66 -21.33
N SER A 267 13.88 33.10 -22.41
CA SER A 267 13.79 32.42 -23.71
C SER A 267 14.21 30.94 -23.65
N SER A 268 15.13 30.58 -22.76
CA SER A 268 15.53 29.19 -22.53
C SER A 268 14.42 28.35 -21.90
N TYR A 269 13.73 28.86 -20.89
CA TYR A 269 12.60 28.17 -20.25
C TYR A 269 11.44 27.95 -21.23
N LEU A 270 11.13 28.97 -22.04
CA LEU A 270 10.12 28.86 -23.10
C LEU A 270 10.52 27.83 -24.17
N HIS A 271 11.80 27.74 -24.51
CA HIS A 271 12.35 26.82 -25.52
C HIS A 271 12.38 25.35 -25.02
N ASP A 272 12.93 25.12 -23.81
CA ASP A 272 13.28 23.80 -23.31
C ASP A 272 12.18 23.15 -22.44
N ASP A 273 11.50 23.92 -21.59
CA ASP A 273 10.49 23.39 -20.66
C ASP A 273 9.07 23.47 -21.23
N ILE A 274 8.72 24.61 -21.84
CA ILE A 274 7.37 24.86 -22.37
C ILE A 274 7.22 24.25 -23.77
N LEU A 275 8.00 24.70 -24.74
CA LEU A 275 7.94 24.17 -26.09
C LEU A 275 8.53 22.76 -26.19
N LYS A 276 9.52 22.40 -25.34
CA LYS A 276 10.21 21.09 -25.32
C LYS A 276 10.91 20.76 -26.63
N LEU A 277 11.56 21.77 -27.20
CA LEU A 277 12.14 21.70 -28.54
C LEU A 277 13.25 20.65 -28.67
N ASN A 278 13.90 20.28 -27.57
CA ASN A 278 14.87 19.18 -27.51
C ASN A 278 14.30 17.79 -27.86
N THR A 279 12.98 17.58 -27.81
CA THR A 279 12.32 16.28 -28.04
C THR A 279 11.12 16.38 -29.00
N TYR A 280 10.89 17.56 -29.56
CA TYR A 280 9.69 17.91 -30.29
C TYR A 280 9.56 17.22 -31.66
N PHE A 281 8.33 16.97 -32.07
CA PHE A 281 7.96 16.59 -33.43
C PHE A 281 6.65 17.25 -33.82
N SER A 282 6.58 17.79 -35.03
CA SER A 282 5.30 18.03 -35.70
C SER A 282 5.22 17.17 -36.95
N SER A 283 4.03 16.60 -37.19
CA SER A 283 3.65 16.06 -38.49
C SER A 283 3.03 17.13 -39.41
N ASP A 284 2.71 18.32 -38.89
CA ASP A 284 2.11 19.41 -39.66
C ASP A 284 3.19 20.26 -40.34
N SER A 285 2.89 20.68 -41.57
CA SER A 285 3.58 21.72 -42.30
C SER A 285 3.49 23.11 -41.64
N ASN A 286 2.45 23.40 -40.86
CA ASN A 286 2.21 24.70 -40.22
C ASN A 286 2.77 24.80 -38.78
N PHE A 287 3.97 24.25 -38.60
CA PHE A 287 4.69 24.16 -37.32
C PHE A 287 4.78 25.49 -36.54
N GLY A 288 4.94 26.63 -37.23
CA GLY A 288 4.99 27.95 -36.59
C GLY A 288 3.69 28.35 -35.88
N ALA A 289 2.53 27.98 -36.42
CA ALA A 289 1.24 28.20 -35.78
C ALA A 289 1.07 27.33 -34.52
N GLU A 290 1.53 26.08 -34.57
CA GLU A 290 1.47 25.14 -33.44
C GLU A 290 2.28 25.66 -32.25
N LEU A 291 3.52 26.15 -32.48
CA LEU A 291 4.34 26.78 -31.44
C LEU A 291 3.70 28.09 -30.91
N SER A 292 3.12 28.91 -31.80
CA SER A 292 2.41 30.15 -31.43
C SER A 292 1.24 29.88 -30.49
N GLU A 293 0.35 28.93 -30.82
CA GLU A 293 -0.78 28.57 -29.96
C GLU A 293 -0.34 27.88 -28.67
N LYS A 294 0.74 27.08 -28.69
CA LYS A 294 1.30 26.47 -27.49
C LYS A 294 1.82 27.51 -26.51
N LEU A 295 2.51 28.56 -26.98
CA LEU A 295 2.92 29.69 -26.14
C LEU A 295 1.71 30.52 -25.66
N LYS A 296 0.75 30.86 -26.53
CA LYS A 296 -0.48 31.57 -26.10
C LYS A 296 -1.23 30.82 -25.01
N THR A 297 -1.34 29.50 -25.14
CA THR A 297 -2.00 28.64 -24.15
C THR A 297 -1.27 28.69 -22.81
N PHE A 298 0.06 28.52 -22.81
CA PHE A 298 0.89 28.62 -21.61
C PHE A 298 0.75 29.98 -20.90
N TYR A 299 0.90 31.10 -21.62
CA TYR A 299 0.77 32.44 -21.05
C TYR A 299 -0.63 32.70 -20.49
N ARG A 300 -1.69 32.23 -21.17
CA ARG A 300 -3.08 32.31 -20.66
C ARG A 300 -3.25 31.53 -19.36
N THR A 301 -2.73 30.30 -19.28
CA THR A 301 -2.77 29.50 -18.04
C THR A 301 -1.97 30.12 -16.89
N GLU A 302 -0.95 30.92 -17.19
CA GLU A 302 -0.15 31.61 -16.17
C GLU A 302 -0.71 32.98 -15.75
N GLY A 303 -1.70 33.54 -16.45
CA GLY A 303 -2.40 34.78 -16.07
C GLY A 303 -2.27 35.96 -17.05
N TRP A 304 -1.82 35.73 -18.29
CA TRP A 304 -1.73 36.72 -19.36
C TRP A 304 -2.83 36.46 -20.42
N PRO A 305 -4.08 36.90 -20.21
CA PRO A 305 -5.19 36.60 -21.11
C PRO A 305 -5.06 37.28 -22.49
N HIS A 306 -4.35 38.42 -22.54
CA HIS A 306 -4.18 39.23 -23.75
C HIS A 306 -2.94 38.90 -24.58
N ILE A 307 -2.21 37.84 -24.23
CA ILE A 307 -1.04 37.36 -24.99
C ILE A 307 -1.38 37.22 -26.49
N ASN A 308 -0.58 37.89 -27.31
CA ASN A 308 -0.53 37.67 -28.74
C ASN A 308 0.87 37.18 -29.13
N VAL A 309 0.94 36.24 -30.06
CA VAL A 309 2.20 35.62 -30.53
C VAL A 309 2.18 35.54 -32.06
N PRO A 310 2.25 36.66 -32.79
CA PRO A 310 2.49 36.63 -34.22
C PRO A 310 3.77 35.82 -34.53
N TYR A 311 3.70 35.03 -35.59
CA TYR A 311 4.83 34.26 -36.10
C TYR A 311 5.09 34.57 -37.57
N PHE A 312 6.35 34.49 -37.98
CA PHE A 312 6.75 34.59 -39.37
C PHE A 312 7.97 33.73 -39.67
N GLU A 313 8.14 33.34 -40.94
CA GLU A 313 9.24 32.48 -41.39
C GLU A 313 10.23 33.26 -42.27
N ARG A 314 11.51 33.16 -41.93
CA ARG A 314 12.63 33.68 -42.72
C ARG A 314 13.42 32.51 -43.31
N LYS A 315 13.60 32.49 -44.64
CA LYS A 315 14.32 31.41 -45.35
C LYS A 315 15.75 31.81 -45.67
N ASP A 316 16.70 31.15 -45.03
CA ASP A 316 18.15 31.33 -45.21
C ASP A 316 18.72 30.05 -45.87
N GLY A 317 18.61 29.97 -47.21
CA GLY A 317 19.05 28.80 -47.98
C GLY A 317 18.25 27.54 -47.65
N ASN A 318 18.89 26.53 -47.04
CA ASN A 318 18.25 25.27 -46.62
C ASN A 318 17.76 25.30 -45.15
N LYS A 319 17.80 26.48 -44.51
CA LYS A 319 17.36 26.71 -43.12
C LYS A 319 16.14 27.64 -43.12
N ILE A 320 15.10 27.29 -42.37
CA ILE A 320 13.97 28.18 -42.06
C ILE A 320 14.10 28.62 -40.61
N THR A 321 14.06 29.93 -40.36
CA THR A 321 14.00 30.48 -39.01
C THR A 321 12.56 30.93 -38.74
N VAL A 322 11.88 30.25 -37.82
CA VAL A 322 10.55 30.64 -37.31
C VAL A 322 10.78 31.65 -36.19
N VAL A 323 10.32 32.88 -36.40
CA VAL A 323 10.38 33.94 -35.39
C VAL A 323 9.02 34.06 -34.73
N LEU A 324 8.98 33.82 -33.42
CA LEU A 324 7.82 33.98 -32.55
C LEU A 324 8.00 35.30 -31.79
N SER A 325 7.18 36.30 -32.14
CA SER A 325 7.22 37.63 -31.53
C SER A 325 6.11 37.74 -30.49
N LEU A 326 6.47 37.85 -29.21
CA LEU A 326 5.52 37.89 -28.11
C LEU A 326 5.11 39.33 -27.81
N GLU A 327 3.80 39.53 -27.73
CA GLU A 327 3.13 40.71 -27.20
C GLU A 327 2.40 40.26 -25.93
N GLU A 328 3.12 40.19 -24.81
CA GLU A 328 2.63 39.57 -23.55
C GLU A 328 1.35 40.23 -23.01
N GLY A 329 1.23 41.55 -23.16
CA GLY A 329 0.20 42.35 -22.49
C GLY A 329 0.42 42.42 -20.97
N GLY A 330 -0.55 42.96 -20.24
CA GLY A 330 -0.49 42.99 -18.78
C GLY A 330 -0.94 41.67 -18.15
N PHE A 331 -0.26 41.28 -17.07
CA PHE A 331 -0.69 40.21 -16.17
C PHE A 331 -1.99 40.60 -15.45
N THR A 332 -3.04 39.79 -15.61
CA THR A 332 -4.37 40.09 -15.07
C THR A 332 -4.62 39.32 -13.77
N ARG A 333 -5.08 40.02 -12.73
CA ARG A 333 -5.59 39.42 -11.49
C ARG A 333 -7.12 39.38 -11.51
N LEU A 334 -7.71 38.28 -11.03
CA LEU A 334 -9.14 38.21 -10.77
C LEU A 334 -9.47 39.11 -9.57
N ARG A 335 -10.08 40.27 -9.83
CA ARG A 335 -10.45 41.27 -8.82
C ARG A 335 -11.74 40.87 -8.10
N GLN A 336 -12.73 40.41 -8.85
CA GLN A 336 -14.08 40.17 -8.35
C GLN A 336 -14.79 39.04 -9.13
N LEU A 337 -15.48 38.18 -8.38
CA LEU A 337 -16.52 37.29 -8.87
C LEU A 337 -17.88 37.93 -8.57
N GLN A 338 -18.69 38.16 -9.60
CA GLN A 338 -20.05 38.70 -9.46
C GLN A 338 -21.07 37.63 -9.85
N PHE A 339 -21.90 37.24 -8.90
CA PHE A 339 -23.00 36.28 -9.14
C PHE A 339 -24.31 37.03 -9.38
N ILE A 340 -25.02 36.65 -10.44
CA ILE A 340 -26.32 37.24 -10.82
C ILE A 340 -27.32 36.14 -11.18
N GLY A 341 -28.63 36.46 -11.15
CA GLY A 341 -29.70 35.53 -11.50
C GLY A 341 -30.62 35.20 -10.32
N GLN A 342 -31.14 33.97 -10.29
CA GLN A 342 -32.02 33.48 -9.23
C GLN A 342 -31.19 32.68 -8.22
N LEU A 343 -30.83 33.36 -7.13
CA LEU A 343 -29.95 32.84 -6.07
C LEU A 343 -30.72 32.77 -4.74
N SER A 344 -30.73 31.62 -4.09
CA SER A 344 -31.29 31.39 -2.75
C SER A 344 -30.39 31.89 -1.62
N ARG A 345 -29.08 32.04 -1.89
CA ARG A 345 -28.06 32.44 -0.91
C ARG A 345 -27.37 33.76 -1.34
N PRO A 346 -26.68 34.47 -0.44
CA PRO A 346 -25.94 35.70 -0.81
C PRO A 346 -24.74 35.41 -1.71
N GLY A 347 -24.36 36.34 -2.60
CA GLY A 347 -23.24 36.19 -3.55
C GLY A 347 -21.92 35.68 -2.93
N ARG A 348 -21.60 36.09 -1.70
CA ARG A 348 -20.42 35.65 -0.94
C ARG A 348 -20.38 34.13 -0.69
N PHE A 349 -21.53 33.47 -0.63
CA PHE A 349 -21.61 32.00 -0.50
C PHE A 349 -21.00 31.33 -1.72
N TYR A 350 -21.44 31.71 -2.92
CA TYR A 350 -20.95 31.16 -4.18
C TYR A 350 -19.49 31.55 -4.45
N GLU A 351 -19.07 32.75 -4.06
CA GLU A 351 -17.67 33.17 -4.11
C GLU A 351 -16.78 32.24 -3.27
N LYS A 352 -17.15 32.00 -2.01
CA LYS A 352 -16.47 31.04 -1.13
C LYS A 352 -16.49 29.63 -1.74
N LYS A 353 -17.64 29.19 -2.28
CA LYS A 353 -17.81 27.84 -2.81
C LYS A 353 -17.03 27.62 -4.11
N ILE A 354 -16.93 28.60 -5.01
CA ILE A 354 -16.03 28.53 -6.18
C ILE A 354 -14.57 28.43 -5.74
N ASN A 355 -14.14 29.21 -4.74
CA ASN A 355 -12.79 29.10 -4.22
C ASN A 355 -12.50 27.70 -3.66
N GLU A 356 -13.44 27.10 -2.90
CA GLU A 356 -13.35 25.72 -2.40
C GLU A 356 -13.36 24.64 -3.50
N LEU A 357 -14.11 24.84 -4.59
CA LEU A 357 -14.30 23.87 -5.69
C LEU A 357 -13.32 24.06 -6.86
N SER A 358 -12.35 24.96 -6.72
CA SER A 358 -11.37 25.30 -7.74
C SER A 358 -9.98 24.77 -7.38
N ALA A 359 -9.17 24.48 -8.40
CA ALA A 359 -7.74 24.20 -8.21
C ALA A 359 -6.92 25.48 -7.87
N ILE A 360 -7.57 26.64 -7.79
CA ILE A 360 -6.95 27.96 -7.62
C ILE A 360 -6.35 28.07 -6.21
N LYS A 361 -5.08 27.68 -6.09
CA LYS A 361 -4.26 27.99 -4.92
C LYS A 361 -4.02 29.50 -4.81
N VAL A 362 -4.92 30.19 -4.10
CA VAL A 362 -4.68 31.43 -3.33
C VAL A 362 -4.28 32.70 -4.12
N ASN A 363 -3.74 32.61 -5.33
CA ASN A 363 -2.97 33.69 -5.96
C ASN A 363 -3.77 34.70 -6.81
N ARG A 364 -5.10 34.57 -6.90
CA ARG A 364 -5.99 35.44 -7.69
C ARG A 364 -5.52 35.64 -9.16
N LYS A 365 -4.85 34.66 -9.76
CA LYS A 365 -4.54 34.67 -11.20
C LYS A 365 -5.84 34.68 -11.99
N PHE A 366 -5.90 35.44 -13.08
CA PHE A 366 -7.02 35.38 -14.00
C PHE A 366 -6.76 34.28 -15.03
N VAL A 367 -7.42 33.12 -14.86
CA VAL A 367 -7.36 32.01 -15.81
C VAL A 367 -8.79 31.65 -16.20
N LYS A 368 -9.15 31.87 -17.47
CA LYS A 368 -10.52 31.73 -17.97
C LYS A 368 -11.02 30.30 -17.81
N GLU A 369 -10.19 29.33 -18.19
CA GLU A 369 -10.51 27.91 -18.21
C GLU A 369 -10.74 27.35 -16.79
N GLU A 370 -10.01 27.86 -15.80
CA GLU A 370 -10.21 27.51 -14.38
C GLU A 370 -11.51 28.13 -13.82
N ILE A 371 -11.85 29.37 -14.20
CA ILE A 371 -13.12 30.01 -13.82
C ILE A 371 -14.30 29.26 -14.46
N GLU A 372 -14.19 28.84 -15.72
CA GLU A 372 -15.17 28.00 -16.41
C GLU A 372 -15.34 26.63 -15.73
N ALA A 373 -14.24 25.98 -15.35
CA ALA A 373 -14.26 24.71 -14.63
C ALA A 373 -14.89 24.87 -13.24
N ALA A 374 -14.51 25.91 -12.48
CA ALA A 374 -15.07 26.17 -11.16
C ALA A 374 -16.58 26.51 -11.20
N ALA A 375 -17.03 27.23 -12.24
CA ALA A 375 -18.46 27.50 -12.46
C ALA A 375 -19.24 26.21 -12.78
N LYS A 376 -18.66 25.28 -13.55
CA LYS A 376 -19.24 23.94 -13.79
C LYS A 376 -19.26 23.09 -12.52
N ASN A 377 -18.19 23.09 -11.73
CA ASN A 377 -18.13 22.39 -10.45
C ASN A 377 -19.17 22.93 -9.45
N LEU A 378 -19.37 24.25 -9.41
CA LEU A 378 -20.42 24.88 -8.61
C LEU A 378 -21.82 24.45 -9.07
N LEU A 379 -22.06 24.35 -10.38
CA LEU A 379 -23.31 23.83 -10.92
C LEU A 379 -23.58 22.39 -10.47
N THR A 380 -22.59 21.50 -10.61
CA THR A 380 -22.69 20.10 -10.14
C THR A 380 -22.93 20.04 -8.62
N PHE A 381 -22.26 20.90 -7.84
CA PHE A 381 -22.48 20.99 -6.40
C PHE A 381 -23.92 21.38 -6.05
N LEU A 382 -24.50 22.37 -6.73
CA LEU A 382 -25.89 22.77 -6.53
C LEU A 382 -26.88 21.66 -6.93
N GLN A 383 -26.63 20.97 -8.04
CA GLN A 383 -27.43 19.81 -8.46
C GLN A 383 -27.37 18.69 -7.41
N ASN A 384 -26.21 18.46 -6.81
CA ASN A 384 -26.03 17.49 -5.71
C ASN A 384 -26.73 17.93 -4.40
N GLU A 385 -26.85 19.24 -4.12
CA GLU A 385 -27.70 19.79 -3.04
C GLU A 385 -29.20 19.73 -3.36
N GLY A 386 -29.63 19.17 -4.50
CA GLY A 386 -31.04 19.01 -4.86
C GLY A 386 -31.61 20.11 -5.75
N PHE A 387 -30.80 21.07 -6.20
CA PHE A 387 -31.20 22.03 -7.23
C PHE A 387 -31.08 21.39 -8.62
N VAL A 388 -31.89 20.37 -8.90
CA VAL A 388 -31.80 19.54 -10.12
C VAL A 388 -32.02 20.34 -11.40
N ASN A 389 -32.87 21.38 -11.32
CA ASN A 389 -33.11 22.33 -12.41
C ASN A 389 -32.05 23.44 -12.50
N ALA A 390 -31.00 23.40 -11.68
CA ALA A 390 -29.94 24.39 -11.73
C ALA A 390 -29.28 24.40 -13.10
N ARG A 391 -28.99 25.60 -13.60
CA ARG A 391 -28.30 25.82 -14.86
C ARG A 391 -27.39 27.03 -14.79
N LEU A 392 -26.22 26.89 -15.41
CA LEU A 392 -25.35 28.02 -15.70
C LEU A 392 -25.98 28.83 -16.85
N GLY A 393 -26.16 30.12 -16.64
CA GLY A 393 -26.60 31.08 -17.65
C GLY A 393 -25.41 31.65 -18.42
N LEU A 394 -25.40 32.97 -18.56
CA LEU A 394 -24.27 33.70 -19.12
C LEU A 394 -23.05 33.67 -18.18
N LEU A 395 -21.90 33.23 -18.71
CA LEU A 395 -20.59 33.46 -18.11
C LEU A 395 -19.88 34.52 -18.95
N GLN A 396 -19.78 35.73 -18.42
CA GLN A 396 -19.05 36.84 -19.04
C GLN A 396 -17.79 37.12 -18.23
N ILE A 397 -16.67 37.25 -18.92
CA ILE A 397 -15.40 37.55 -18.27
C ILE A 397 -14.80 38.77 -18.95
N TYR A 398 -14.64 39.84 -18.17
CA TYR A 398 -14.20 41.14 -18.62
C TYR A 398 -12.73 41.34 -18.22
N THR A 399 -11.89 41.61 -19.20
CA THR A 399 -10.55 42.14 -19.01
C THR A 399 -10.36 43.29 -19.99
N ASP A 400 -9.93 44.45 -19.48
CA ASP A 400 -9.67 45.61 -20.30
C ASP A 400 -8.28 45.50 -20.93
N ARG A 401 -8.16 45.80 -22.23
CA ARG A 401 -6.87 45.82 -22.91
C ARG A 401 -6.04 47.04 -22.50
N GLU A 402 -6.69 48.14 -22.09
CA GLU A 402 -6.02 49.35 -21.60
C GLU A 402 -5.70 49.28 -20.10
N ASN A 403 -6.60 48.70 -19.27
CA ASN A 403 -6.37 48.38 -17.84
C ASN A 403 -6.23 46.85 -17.59
N SER A 404 -5.20 46.25 -18.19
CA SER A 404 -4.99 44.79 -18.20
C SER A 404 -4.59 44.12 -16.88
N THR A 405 -4.55 44.87 -15.76
CA THR A 405 -4.15 44.34 -14.45
C THR A 405 -5.28 43.70 -13.65
N GLU A 406 -6.55 43.98 -13.98
CA GLU A 406 -7.71 43.52 -13.21
C GLU A 406 -8.81 42.95 -14.12
N GLY A 407 -9.28 41.75 -13.80
CA GLY A 407 -10.37 41.06 -14.48
C GLY A 407 -11.57 40.84 -13.57
N ILE A 408 -12.77 40.90 -14.15
CA ILE A 408 -14.05 40.65 -13.48
C ILE A 408 -14.76 39.50 -14.16
N ALA A 409 -15.16 38.49 -13.39
CA ALA A 409 -15.96 37.37 -13.86
C ALA A 409 -17.41 37.51 -13.37
N VAL A 410 -18.35 37.64 -14.31
CA VAL A 410 -19.79 37.68 -14.06
C VAL A 410 -20.38 36.31 -14.37
N ILE A 411 -20.87 35.63 -13.34
CA ILE A 411 -21.39 34.26 -13.40
C ILE A 411 -22.90 34.31 -13.15
N GLN A 412 -23.69 34.06 -14.19
CA GLN A 412 -25.13 33.97 -14.05
C GLN A 412 -25.56 32.55 -13.69
N ILE A 413 -26.30 32.39 -12.60
CA ILE A 413 -26.83 31.10 -12.13
C ILE A 413 -28.34 31.23 -11.96
N TYR A 414 -29.05 30.20 -12.45
CA TYR A 414 -30.46 29.98 -12.10
C TYR A 414 -30.51 28.67 -11.34
N GLU A 415 -30.75 28.71 -10.03
CA GLU A 415 -30.80 27.49 -9.20
C GLU A 415 -32.09 26.70 -9.43
N GLY A 416 -33.20 27.40 -9.65
CA GLY A 416 -34.53 26.79 -9.60
C GLY A 416 -34.95 26.45 -8.17
N GLU A 417 -36.02 25.67 -8.04
CA GLU A 417 -36.49 25.18 -6.74
C GLU A 417 -35.72 23.91 -6.34
N GLN A 418 -35.43 23.78 -5.04
CA GLN A 418 -34.75 22.63 -4.47
C GLN A 418 -35.75 21.48 -4.26
N VAL A 419 -35.43 20.30 -4.81
CA VAL A 419 -36.31 19.13 -4.84
C VAL A 419 -36.62 18.60 -3.43
N ASP A 420 -37.90 18.33 -3.16
CA ASP A 420 -38.37 17.61 -1.97
C ASP A 420 -38.51 16.11 -2.23
N ILE A 421 -38.20 15.27 -1.24
CA ILE A 421 -38.45 13.82 -1.30
C ILE A 421 -39.94 13.57 -1.02
N GLY A 422 -40.70 13.19 -2.05
CA GLY A 422 -42.15 13.00 -1.98
C GLY A 422 -42.59 11.61 -1.52
N SER A 423 -41.77 10.58 -1.72
CA SER A 423 -42.02 9.23 -1.19
C SER A 423 -40.75 8.39 -1.17
N LEU A 424 -40.72 7.41 -0.25
CA LEU A 424 -39.75 6.32 -0.21
C LEU A 424 -40.49 5.01 -0.50
N GLU A 425 -40.24 4.39 -1.65
CA GLU A 425 -40.77 3.07 -2.01
C GLU A 425 -39.66 2.02 -1.86
N TYR A 426 -39.98 0.89 -1.23
CA TYR A 426 -39.08 -0.26 -1.12
C TYR A 426 -39.77 -1.48 -1.74
N ILE A 427 -39.07 -2.19 -2.63
CA ILE A 427 -39.57 -3.40 -3.29
C ILE A 427 -38.58 -4.52 -3.05
N GLY A 428 -39.06 -5.69 -2.61
CA GLY A 428 -38.23 -6.88 -2.40
C GLY A 428 -37.63 -7.01 -1.00
N ASN A 429 -37.90 -6.06 -0.08
CA ASN A 429 -37.55 -6.19 1.33
C ASN A 429 -38.54 -7.12 2.07
N SER A 430 -38.23 -8.42 2.10
CA SER A 430 -39.03 -9.42 2.82
C SER A 430 -38.56 -9.66 4.25
N THR A 431 -37.27 -9.42 4.52
CA THR A 431 -36.62 -9.66 5.82
C THR A 431 -36.84 -8.49 6.78
N PHE A 432 -36.74 -7.25 6.29
CA PHE A 432 -36.83 -6.04 7.10
C PHE A 432 -37.98 -5.13 6.64
N SER A 433 -38.75 -4.61 7.59
CA SER A 433 -39.83 -3.66 7.29
C SER A 433 -39.29 -2.35 6.74
N SER A 434 -40.01 -1.73 5.81
CA SER A 434 -39.62 -0.45 5.19
C SER A 434 -39.35 0.67 6.20
N SER A 435 -40.06 0.70 7.34
CA SER A 435 -39.82 1.70 8.40
C SER A 435 -38.43 1.59 9.04
N VAL A 436 -37.94 0.36 9.25
CA VAL A 436 -36.57 0.11 9.76
C VAL A 436 -35.54 0.52 8.72
N LEU A 437 -35.78 0.22 7.45
CA LEU A 437 -34.88 0.62 6.36
C LEU A 437 -34.80 2.13 6.19
N SER A 438 -35.92 2.87 6.29
CA SER A 438 -35.93 4.33 6.25
C SER A 438 -35.19 4.95 7.44
N GLN A 439 -35.37 4.39 8.65
CA GLN A 439 -34.68 4.86 9.85
C GLN A 439 -33.17 4.66 9.76
N GLU A 440 -32.71 3.49 9.32
CA GLU A 440 -31.27 3.18 9.16
C GLU A 440 -30.62 4.03 8.05
N MET A 441 -31.34 4.24 6.95
CA MET A 441 -30.89 5.12 5.86
C MET A 441 -30.79 6.59 6.28
N GLY A 442 -31.56 7.02 7.29
CA GLY A 442 -31.66 8.42 7.69
C GLY A 442 -32.34 9.30 6.64
N LEU A 443 -33.26 8.75 5.85
CA LEU A 443 -34.05 9.52 4.87
C LEU A 443 -35.52 9.63 5.31
N GLU A 444 -36.05 10.84 5.24
CA GLU A 444 -37.45 11.17 5.59
C GLU A 444 -38.22 11.75 4.39
N VAL A 445 -39.54 11.58 4.40
CA VAL A 445 -40.43 12.22 3.41
C VAL A 445 -40.64 13.69 3.78
N GLY A 446 -40.51 14.58 2.79
CA GLY A 446 -40.57 16.04 2.98
C GLY A 446 -39.22 16.70 3.26
N GLN A 447 -38.13 15.93 3.40
CA GLN A 447 -36.78 16.50 3.42
C GLN A 447 -36.33 16.91 2.01
N LYS A 448 -35.33 17.80 1.93
CA LYS A 448 -34.70 18.16 0.66
C LYS A 448 -33.82 17.02 0.13
N LEU A 449 -33.94 16.73 -1.17
CA LEU A 449 -33.10 15.76 -1.85
C LEU A 449 -31.65 16.24 -1.84
N ASN A 450 -30.74 15.40 -1.36
CA ASN A 450 -29.31 15.59 -1.54
C ASN A 450 -28.72 14.28 -2.08
N LEU A 451 -28.02 14.35 -3.21
CA LEU A 451 -27.52 13.16 -3.91
C LEU A 451 -26.41 12.45 -3.13
N ARG A 452 -25.58 13.19 -2.38
CA ARG A 452 -24.57 12.60 -1.51
C ARG A 452 -25.20 11.89 -0.32
N ASP A 453 -26.22 12.51 0.28
CA ASP A 453 -26.90 11.92 1.45
C ASP A 453 -27.76 10.70 1.02
N LEU A 454 -28.26 10.68 -0.22
CA LEU A 454 -28.87 9.51 -0.86
C LEU A 454 -27.86 8.38 -1.14
N GLU A 455 -26.64 8.70 -1.60
CA GLU A 455 -25.55 7.73 -1.78
C GLU A 455 -25.13 7.14 -0.42
N GLU A 456 -24.99 7.98 0.61
CA GLU A 456 -24.71 7.55 1.98
C GLU A 456 -25.82 6.63 2.52
N ALA A 457 -27.09 6.97 2.27
CA ALA A 457 -28.24 6.12 2.62
C ALA A 457 -28.21 4.77 1.89
N ALA A 458 -27.93 4.74 0.59
CA ALA A 458 -27.80 3.49 -0.18
C ALA A 458 -26.66 2.61 0.35
N ASN A 459 -25.56 3.21 0.79
CA ASN A 459 -24.43 2.50 1.40
C ASN A 459 -24.76 2.00 2.83
N LYS A 460 -25.48 2.78 3.66
CA LYS A 460 -26.01 2.31 4.95
C LYS A 460 -26.94 1.11 4.77
N LEU A 461 -27.84 1.17 3.79
CA LEU A 461 -28.74 0.06 3.45
C LEU A 461 -27.96 -1.22 3.09
N LYS A 462 -26.94 -1.12 2.21
CA LYS A 462 -26.05 -2.25 1.88
C LYS A 462 -25.35 -2.80 3.13
N ALA A 463 -24.76 -1.92 3.94
CA ALA A 463 -24.02 -2.29 5.14
C ALA A 463 -24.91 -2.98 6.19
N TYR A 464 -26.13 -2.47 6.41
CA TYR A 464 -27.10 -3.05 7.33
C TYR A 464 -27.48 -4.49 6.95
N TYR A 465 -27.81 -4.73 5.68
CA TYR A 465 -28.08 -6.08 5.18
C TYR A 465 -26.85 -6.99 5.30
N ALA A 466 -25.67 -6.53 4.88
CA ALA A 466 -24.45 -7.31 4.95
C ALA A 466 -24.06 -7.66 6.41
N ASN A 467 -24.22 -6.74 7.35
CA ASN A 467 -24.00 -6.96 8.78
C ASN A 467 -24.98 -7.95 9.41
N ALA A 468 -26.21 -8.05 8.88
CA ALA A 468 -27.15 -9.10 9.27
C ALA A 468 -26.79 -10.49 8.66
N GLY A 469 -25.88 -10.55 7.69
CA GLY A 469 -25.39 -11.76 7.01
C GLY A 469 -25.81 -11.88 5.54
N TYR A 470 -26.45 -10.86 4.97
CA TYR A 470 -26.92 -10.84 3.58
C TYR A 470 -25.87 -10.23 2.65
N ILE A 471 -24.71 -10.88 2.54
CA ILE A 471 -23.54 -10.35 1.82
C ILE A 471 -23.72 -10.28 0.28
N GLU A 472 -24.77 -10.90 -0.26
CA GLU A 472 -25.16 -10.83 -1.68
C GLU A 472 -26.27 -9.80 -1.94
N PHE A 473 -26.58 -8.93 -0.96
CA PHE A 473 -27.54 -7.85 -1.13
C PHE A 473 -27.20 -7.01 -2.37
N LYS A 474 -28.20 -6.76 -3.21
CA LYS A 474 -28.08 -5.91 -4.41
C LYS A 474 -29.22 -4.90 -4.46
N LEU A 475 -28.86 -3.64 -4.69
CA LEU A 475 -29.79 -2.59 -5.08
C LEU A 475 -29.89 -2.62 -6.61
N VAL A 476 -30.89 -3.33 -7.12
CA VAL A 476 -31.02 -3.71 -8.55
C VAL A 476 -31.12 -2.49 -9.46
N ASN A 477 -31.67 -1.39 -8.95
CA ASN A 477 -31.93 -0.15 -9.69
C ASN A 477 -31.00 1.00 -9.24
N GLU A 478 -29.83 0.70 -8.66
CA GLU A 478 -28.87 1.71 -8.20
C GLU A 478 -28.40 2.65 -9.33
N ALA A 479 -28.16 2.11 -10.53
CA ALA A 479 -27.69 2.88 -11.68
C ALA A 479 -28.81 3.50 -12.54
N THR A 480 -30.06 3.09 -12.35
CA THR A 480 -31.21 3.44 -13.22
C THR A 480 -32.51 3.43 -12.44
N ASP A 481 -33.34 4.47 -12.53
CA ASP A 481 -34.66 4.56 -11.91
C ASP A 481 -34.70 4.53 -10.35
N LEU A 482 -33.58 4.81 -9.68
CA LEU A 482 -33.53 5.07 -8.22
C LEU A 482 -34.32 6.33 -7.84
N ILE A 483 -34.27 7.36 -8.69
CA ILE A 483 -34.92 8.66 -8.50
C ILE A 483 -35.89 8.90 -9.66
N GLN A 484 -37.17 9.13 -9.34
CA GLN A 484 -38.19 9.51 -10.31
C GLN A 484 -38.68 10.93 -10.02
N TYR A 485 -38.31 11.87 -10.89
CA TYR A 485 -38.69 13.27 -10.74
C TYR A 485 -40.12 13.53 -11.21
N ALA A 486 -40.90 14.21 -10.37
CA ALA A 486 -42.25 14.67 -10.61
C ALA A 486 -42.36 16.20 -10.52
N ASN A 487 -43.51 16.74 -10.91
CA ASN A 487 -43.85 18.16 -10.76
C ASN A 487 -42.78 19.13 -11.32
N LYS A 488 -42.28 18.85 -12.54
CA LYS A 488 -41.19 19.61 -13.21
C LYS A 488 -39.86 19.57 -12.43
N ASN A 489 -39.52 18.43 -11.85
CA ASN A 489 -38.34 18.23 -10.99
C ASN A 489 -38.36 19.17 -9.76
N THR A 490 -39.48 19.19 -9.04
CA THR A 490 -39.61 19.82 -7.71
C THR A 490 -39.88 18.78 -6.62
N VAL A 491 -40.31 17.58 -7.01
CA VAL A 491 -40.53 16.42 -6.13
C VAL A 491 -39.77 15.22 -6.69
N ALA A 492 -39.11 14.45 -5.83
CA ALA A 492 -38.48 13.18 -6.17
C ALA A 492 -39.15 12.03 -5.42
N HIS A 493 -39.56 11.01 -6.16
CA HIS A 493 -39.95 9.72 -5.61
C HIS A 493 -38.72 8.80 -5.65
N LEU A 494 -38.28 8.34 -4.48
CA LEU A 494 -37.13 7.44 -4.36
C LEU A 494 -37.63 6.00 -4.27
N LYS A 495 -37.07 5.14 -5.12
CA LYS A 495 -37.48 3.74 -5.25
C LYS A 495 -36.29 2.82 -5.04
N PHE A 496 -36.30 2.02 -4.00
CA PHE A 496 -35.25 1.06 -3.68
C PHE A 496 -35.70 -0.35 -4.08
N SER A 497 -35.22 -0.83 -5.23
CA SER A 497 -35.50 -2.18 -5.73
C SER A 497 -34.44 -3.14 -5.18
N ILE A 498 -34.79 -3.83 -4.11
CA ILE A 498 -33.91 -4.66 -3.30
C ILE A 498 -33.96 -6.13 -3.75
N GLN A 499 -32.79 -6.73 -3.88
CA GLN A 499 -32.59 -8.17 -3.89
C GLN A 499 -31.80 -8.54 -2.64
N GLU A 500 -32.48 -9.06 -1.59
CA GLU A 500 -31.86 -9.33 -0.29
C GLU A 500 -30.78 -10.42 -0.36
N GLY A 501 -30.96 -11.41 -1.23
CA GLY A 501 -30.10 -12.60 -1.29
C GLY A 501 -30.31 -13.56 -0.11
N PRO A 502 -29.57 -14.67 -0.05
CA PRO A 502 -29.58 -15.55 1.11
C PRO A 502 -28.75 -14.95 2.26
N ARG A 503 -29.10 -15.30 3.50
CA ARG A 503 -28.19 -15.14 4.63
C ARG A 503 -27.09 -16.19 4.51
N VAL A 504 -25.82 -15.77 4.44
CA VAL A 504 -24.70 -16.68 4.14
C VAL A 504 -24.14 -17.30 5.41
N GLU A 505 -24.02 -18.63 5.38
CA GLU A 505 -23.46 -19.48 6.43
C GLU A 505 -22.17 -20.14 5.91
N VAL A 506 -21.17 -20.28 6.76
CA VAL A 506 -19.91 -20.95 6.42
C VAL A 506 -20.13 -22.47 6.47
N GLN A 507 -20.11 -23.13 5.31
CA GLN A 507 -20.19 -24.59 5.22
C GLN A 507 -18.84 -25.24 5.55
N SER A 508 -17.77 -24.70 4.98
CA SER A 508 -16.41 -25.20 5.12
C SER A 508 -15.40 -24.09 4.83
N ILE A 509 -14.18 -24.27 5.33
CA ILE A 509 -13.06 -23.37 5.10
C ILE A 509 -11.97 -24.14 4.34
N LEU A 510 -11.54 -23.60 3.21
CA LEU A 510 -10.38 -24.06 2.44
C LEU A 510 -9.28 -23.01 2.54
N ILE A 511 -8.03 -23.44 2.62
CA ILE A 511 -6.87 -22.54 2.70
C ILE A 511 -5.98 -22.80 1.48
N GLU A 512 -5.52 -21.74 0.84
CA GLU A 512 -4.67 -21.78 -0.36
C GLU A 512 -3.41 -20.91 -0.18
N GLY A 513 -2.28 -21.39 -0.69
CA GLY A 513 -1.03 -20.63 -0.76
C GLY A 513 -0.12 -20.69 0.48
N ASN A 514 -0.53 -21.38 1.54
CA ASN A 514 0.28 -21.63 2.74
C ASN A 514 1.25 -22.81 2.55
N SER A 515 2.31 -22.59 1.78
CA SER A 515 3.31 -23.64 1.46
C SER A 515 4.15 -24.08 2.67
N THR A 516 4.44 -23.14 3.57
CA THR A 516 5.33 -23.33 4.73
C THR A 516 4.58 -23.19 6.05
N THR A 517 3.60 -22.30 6.11
CA THR A 517 2.82 -21.99 7.31
C THR A 517 1.71 -23.00 7.51
N HIS A 518 1.59 -23.54 8.72
CA HIS A 518 0.57 -24.52 9.05
C HIS A 518 -0.82 -23.88 9.01
N GLU A 519 -1.81 -24.59 8.46
CA GLU A 519 -3.22 -24.15 8.42
C GLU A 519 -3.73 -23.69 9.79
N LYS A 520 -3.29 -24.33 10.88
CA LYS A 520 -3.66 -23.97 12.26
C LYS A 520 -3.31 -22.52 12.61
N VAL A 521 -2.19 -21.98 12.11
CA VAL A 521 -1.78 -20.58 12.29
C VAL A 521 -2.83 -19.66 11.67
N ILE A 522 -3.22 -19.95 10.43
CA ILE A 522 -4.22 -19.17 9.68
C ILE A 522 -5.59 -19.26 10.35
N LEU A 523 -6.08 -20.48 10.63
CA LEU A 523 -7.37 -20.73 11.28
C LEU A 523 -7.50 -20.07 12.66
N THR A 524 -6.39 -19.87 13.38
CA THR A 524 -6.41 -19.21 14.69
C THR A 524 -6.75 -17.72 14.57
N GLU A 525 -6.41 -17.07 13.45
CA GLU A 525 -6.71 -15.64 13.23
C GLU A 525 -8.12 -15.36 12.68
N ILE A 526 -8.84 -16.40 12.22
CA ILE A 526 -10.18 -16.29 11.64
C ILE A 526 -11.26 -16.17 12.73
N ASP A 527 -12.24 -15.28 12.53
CA ASP A 527 -13.37 -15.02 13.45
C ASP A 527 -14.68 -15.71 13.06
N PHE A 528 -14.62 -16.66 12.13
CA PHE A 528 -15.73 -17.54 11.75
C PHE A 528 -15.29 -19.00 11.69
N LYS A 529 -16.23 -19.89 11.99
CA LYS A 529 -16.09 -21.34 11.90
C LYS A 529 -17.23 -21.92 11.05
N PRO A 530 -17.13 -23.17 10.57
CA PRO A 530 -18.27 -23.85 9.96
C PRO A 530 -19.51 -23.80 10.87
N GLY A 531 -20.66 -23.40 10.31
CA GLY A 531 -21.91 -23.11 11.01
C GLY A 531 -22.13 -21.64 11.39
N ASP A 532 -21.11 -20.77 11.28
CA ASP A 532 -21.28 -19.34 11.55
C ASP A 532 -21.91 -18.59 10.37
N ILE A 533 -22.70 -17.56 10.69
CA ILE A 533 -23.08 -16.53 9.72
C ILE A 533 -21.86 -15.68 9.35
N LEU A 534 -21.66 -15.52 8.04
CA LEU A 534 -20.59 -14.70 7.47
C LEU A 534 -21.05 -13.24 7.37
N THR A 535 -20.20 -12.30 7.81
CA THR A 535 -20.49 -10.86 7.82
C THR A 535 -19.22 -10.08 7.43
N PRO A 536 -19.35 -8.83 6.89
CA PRO A 536 -18.20 -8.00 6.56
C PRO A 536 -17.25 -7.80 7.74
N ALA A 537 -17.78 -7.48 8.93
CA ALA A 537 -16.98 -7.28 10.13
C ALA A 537 -16.10 -8.50 10.48
N LYS A 538 -16.63 -9.73 10.38
CA LYS A 538 -15.84 -10.95 10.59
C LYS A 538 -14.78 -11.17 9.51
N LEU A 539 -15.09 -10.83 8.25
CA LEU A 539 -14.15 -10.95 7.12
C LEU A 539 -12.99 -9.94 7.26
N GLU A 540 -13.31 -8.68 7.46
CA GLU A 540 -12.37 -7.56 7.58
C GLU A 540 -11.42 -7.75 8.77
N GLU A 541 -11.93 -8.11 9.95
CA GLU A 541 -11.11 -8.36 11.14
C GLU A 541 -10.23 -9.62 10.96
N SER A 542 -10.72 -10.67 10.31
CA SER A 542 -9.90 -11.86 9.98
C SER A 542 -8.74 -11.49 9.03
N ILE A 543 -9.00 -10.70 7.99
CA ILE A 543 -7.98 -10.19 7.06
C ILE A 543 -6.98 -9.30 7.79
N ALA A 544 -7.45 -8.34 8.60
CA ALA A 544 -6.61 -7.42 9.35
C ALA A 544 -5.68 -8.16 10.31
N ARG A 545 -6.13 -9.25 10.94
CA ARG A 545 -5.28 -10.08 11.80
C ARG A 545 -4.28 -10.93 11.03
N LEU A 546 -4.68 -11.59 9.95
CA LEU A 546 -3.75 -12.32 9.08
C LEU A 546 -2.61 -11.39 8.61
N GLN A 547 -2.92 -10.16 8.22
CA GLN A 547 -1.91 -9.15 7.87
C GLN A 547 -1.04 -8.75 9.07
N ARG A 548 -1.63 -8.58 10.27
CA ARG A 548 -0.93 -8.22 11.52
C ARG A 548 0.08 -9.28 11.97
N THR A 549 -0.10 -10.57 11.62
CA THR A 549 0.93 -11.60 11.86
C THR A 549 2.26 -11.29 11.15
N GLY A 550 2.20 -10.58 10.02
CA GLY A 550 3.34 -10.30 9.16
C GLY A 550 3.83 -11.50 8.34
N HIS A 551 3.21 -12.67 8.43
CA HIS A 551 3.60 -13.88 7.68
C HIS A 551 3.19 -13.84 6.20
N PHE A 552 2.23 -13.00 5.84
CA PHE A 552 1.62 -12.96 4.50
C PHE A 552 1.79 -11.57 3.85
N SER A 553 1.97 -11.54 2.53
CA SER A 553 2.10 -10.34 1.70
C SER A 553 0.76 -9.85 1.19
N ASP A 554 -0.11 -10.81 0.89
CA ASP A 554 -1.52 -10.61 0.59
C ASP A 554 -2.35 -11.70 1.31
N SER A 555 -3.59 -11.37 1.64
CA SER A 555 -4.53 -12.26 2.32
C SER A 555 -5.96 -11.91 1.90
N GLN A 556 -6.58 -12.81 1.15
CA GLN A 556 -7.92 -12.64 0.60
C GLN A 556 -8.86 -13.70 1.14
N ILE A 557 -10.11 -13.33 1.39
CA ILE A 557 -11.17 -14.26 1.78
C ILE A 557 -12.30 -14.14 0.76
N ILE A 558 -12.59 -15.23 0.05
CA ILE A 558 -13.60 -15.29 -1.02
C ILE A 558 -14.55 -16.48 -0.78
N THR A 559 -15.74 -16.48 -1.41
CA THR A 559 -16.67 -17.63 -1.36
C THR A 559 -16.81 -18.27 -2.73
N LEU A 560 -16.71 -19.61 -2.84
CA LEU A 560 -16.84 -20.32 -4.13
C LEU A 560 -18.17 -20.05 -4.83
N GLU A 561 -19.25 -19.90 -4.07
CA GLU A 561 -20.61 -19.72 -4.57
C GLU A 561 -21.05 -18.25 -4.60
N SER A 562 -20.10 -17.31 -4.76
CA SER A 562 -20.42 -15.87 -4.88
C SER A 562 -21.31 -15.59 -6.10
N GLY A 563 -22.22 -14.63 -5.97
CA GLY A 563 -23.23 -14.30 -6.97
C GLY A 563 -24.42 -15.26 -7.04
N THR A 564 -24.43 -16.35 -6.27
CA THR A 564 -25.52 -17.35 -6.27
C THR A 564 -26.56 -17.12 -5.16
N SER A 565 -27.68 -17.86 -5.22
CA SER A 565 -28.70 -17.91 -4.16
C SER A 565 -28.41 -18.96 -3.06
N ILE A 566 -27.22 -19.56 -3.05
CA ILE A 566 -26.84 -20.59 -2.07
C ILE A 566 -26.47 -19.91 -0.74
N ALA A 567 -27.05 -20.41 0.36
CA ALA A 567 -26.84 -19.91 1.73
C ALA A 567 -25.58 -20.48 2.38
N ALA A 568 -25.43 -21.81 2.45
CA ALA A 568 -24.24 -22.47 2.98
C ALA A 568 -23.13 -22.49 1.93
N ARG A 569 -21.95 -21.92 2.23
CA ARG A 569 -20.88 -21.68 1.26
C ARG A 569 -19.50 -22.14 1.71
N THR A 570 -18.67 -22.52 0.74
CA THR A 570 -17.24 -22.76 1.00
C THR A 570 -16.50 -21.43 0.97
N VAL A 571 -15.84 -21.10 2.08
CA VAL A 571 -14.96 -19.94 2.19
C VAL A 571 -13.54 -20.37 1.85
N ILE A 572 -12.91 -19.70 0.89
CA ILE A 572 -11.49 -19.85 0.56
C ILE A 572 -10.72 -18.70 1.19
N ILE A 573 -9.72 -19.03 2.00
CA ILE A 573 -8.72 -18.10 2.51
C ILE A 573 -7.46 -18.30 1.67
N ARG A 574 -7.18 -17.36 0.78
CA ARG A 574 -5.98 -17.36 -0.05
C ARG A 574 -4.94 -16.43 0.56
N VAL A 575 -3.75 -16.96 0.81
CA VAL A 575 -2.61 -16.18 1.32
C VAL A 575 -1.43 -16.27 0.37
N ILE A 576 -0.59 -15.23 0.36
CA ILE A 576 0.72 -15.26 -0.29
C ILE A 576 1.77 -15.09 0.80
N GLU A 577 2.61 -16.10 1.04
CA GLU A 577 3.60 -16.06 2.12
C GLU A 577 4.70 -15.01 1.87
N ARG A 578 5.17 -14.36 2.94
CA ARG A 578 6.38 -13.51 2.94
C ARG A 578 7.58 -14.35 3.37
N ASP A 579 8.77 -13.90 2.98
CA ASP A 579 10.01 -14.35 3.63
C ASP A 579 9.91 -14.05 5.14
N PRO A 580 10.01 -15.06 6.02
CA PRO A 580 9.96 -14.85 7.46
C PRO A 580 11.23 -14.20 8.03
N GLY A 581 12.30 -14.10 7.25
CA GLY A 581 13.53 -13.41 7.59
C GLY A 581 13.40 -11.89 7.49
N VAL A 582 13.73 -11.18 8.56
CA VAL A 582 13.72 -9.72 8.64
C VAL A 582 15.06 -9.24 9.14
N PHE A 583 15.80 -8.53 8.28
CA PHE A 583 16.99 -7.77 8.66
C PHE A 583 16.62 -6.30 8.82
N THR A 584 17.13 -5.66 9.88
CA THR A 584 16.92 -4.25 10.19
C THR A 584 18.25 -3.62 10.56
N ILE A 585 18.51 -2.43 10.04
CA ILE A 585 19.65 -1.60 10.40
C ILE A 585 19.18 -0.17 10.51
N GLY A 586 19.74 0.58 11.46
CA GLY A 586 19.43 2.00 11.64
C GLY A 586 20.61 2.71 12.27
N ALA A 587 20.71 4.00 11.98
CA ALA A 587 21.67 4.91 12.60
C ALA A 587 20.95 6.22 12.92
N GLY A 588 21.46 6.93 13.91
CA GLY A 588 20.98 8.25 14.27
C GLY A 588 22.07 9.04 14.97
N LEU A 589 21.97 10.37 14.90
CA LEU A 589 22.87 11.27 15.60
C LEU A 589 22.03 12.29 16.36
N THR A 590 22.38 12.49 17.64
CA THR A 590 21.86 13.61 18.43
C THR A 590 23.00 14.45 18.97
N ASN A 591 22.73 15.70 19.33
CA ASN A 591 23.69 16.56 20.03
C ASN A 591 23.50 16.57 21.55
N GLU A 592 22.67 15.68 22.09
CA GLU A 592 22.56 15.42 23.53
C GLU A 592 23.94 14.98 24.08
N ASN A 593 24.27 15.37 25.32
CA ASN A 593 25.60 15.18 25.92
C ASN A 593 26.76 15.61 25.00
N GLN A 594 26.61 16.77 24.34
CA GLN A 594 27.57 17.36 23.39
C GLN A 594 27.79 16.56 22.09
N GLY A 595 27.13 15.42 21.89
CA GLY A 595 27.24 14.62 20.67
C GLY A 595 27.22 13.11 20.89
N ASN A 596 26.13 12.47 20.44
CA ASN A 596 25.91 11.02 20.49
C ASN A 596 25.68 10.46 19.09
N LEU A 597 26.36 9.34 18.78
CA LEU A 597 26.06 8.50 17.62
C LEU A 597 25.35 7.23 18.09
N HIS A 598 24.07 7.09 17.75
CA HIS A 598 23.30 5.87 17.96
C HIS A 598 23.30 5.00 16.70
N GLY A 599 23.24 3.69 16.87
CA GLY A 599 22.92 2.77 15.79
C GLY A 599 22.43 1.43 16.30
N TYR A 600 21.77 0.69 15.43
CA TYR A 600 21.39 -0.69 15.69
C TYR A 600 21.47 -1.56 14.45
N THR A 601 21.64 -2.85 14.70
CA THR A 601 21.38 -3.91 13.74
C THR A 601 20.51 -4.98 14.41
N GLY A 602 19.62 -5.60 13.66
CA GLY A 602 18.70 -6.59 14.20
C GLY A 602 18.26 -7.58 13.13
N LEU A 603 18.28 -8.84 13.50
CA LEU A 603 17.80 -9.97 12.71
C LEU A 603 16.64 -10.64 13.42
N ALA A 604 15.59 -10.98 12.69
CA ALA A 604 14.49 -11.80 13.20
C ALA A 604 14.06 -12.83 12.16
N TYR A 605 13.62 -13.99 12.64
CA TYR A 605 13.00 -15.02 11.82
C TYR A 605 11.65 -15.34 12.45
N ARG A 606 10.56 -15.03 11.73
CA ARG A 606 9.21 -14.91 12.32
C ARG A 606 8.28 -16.11 12.08
N ASN A 607 8.76 -17.20 11.49
CA ASN A 607 7.91 -18.37 11.17
C ASN A 607 8.66 -19.70 11.32
N ILE A 608 9.30 -19.92 12.47
CA ILE A 608 10.12 -21.11 12.71
C ILE A 608 9.29 -22.39 12.56
N GLY A 609 9.67 -23.22 11.60
CA GLY A 609 8.98 -24.47 11.28
C GLY A 609 7.53 -24.29 10.81
N GLY A 610 7.14 -23.11 10.35
CA GLY A 610 5.77 -22.85 9.87
C GLY A 610 4.73 -22.61 10.97
N TRP A 611 5.14 -22.36 12.22
CA TRP A 611 4.23 -22.20 13.37
C TRP A 611 4.01 -20.74 13.80
N GLY A 612 4.49 -19.75 13.03
CA GLY A 612 4.51 -18.33 13.41
C GLY A 612 5.49 -17.99 14.56
N ARG A 613 6.22 -18.99 15.07
CA ARG A 613 7.21 -18.82 16.15
C ARG A 613 8.34 -17.90 15.71
N GLY A 614 8.69 -16.95 16.58
CA GLY A 614 9.71 -15.95 16.32
C GLY A 614 10.98 -16.17 17.12
N LEU A 615 12.14 -16.00 16.47
CA LEU A 615 13.39 -15.65 17.14
C LEU A 615 13.87 -14.30 16.62
N SER A 616 14.54 -13.54 17.49
CA SER A 616 15.12 -12.24 17.16
C SER A 616 16.39 -12.00 17.96
N GLY A 617 17.33 -11.30 17.34
CA GLY A 617 18.53 -10.75 17.98
C GLY A 617 18.69 -9.31 17.52
N ARG A 618 18.87 -8.39 18.46
CA ARG A 618 19.04 -6.96 18.21
C ARG A 618 20.22 -6.44 19.01
N VAL A 619 21.13 -5.73 18.33
CA VAL A 619 22.29 -5.06 18.92
C VAL A 619 22.12 -3.57 18.68
N GLU A 620 22.10 -2.81 19.76
CA GLU A 620 22.06 -1.35 19.80
C GLU A 620 23.39 -0.85 20.37
N GLY A 621 23.92 0.24 19.82
CA GLY A 621 25.07 0.96 20.34
C GLY A 621 24.77 2.45 20.44
N ASN A 622 25.31 3.11 21.47
CA ASN A 622 25.29 4.56 21.60
C ASN A 622 26.69 5.02 22.01
N TYR A 623 27.29 5.93 21.23
CA TYR A 623 28.64 6.41 21.45
C TYR A 623 28.65 7.93 21.61
N ALA A 624 28.86 8.39 22.85
CA ALA A 624 29.12 9.78 23.16
C ALA A 624 30.55 10.11 22.70
N TYR A 625 30.69 10.97 21.68
CA TYR A 625 32.00 11.25 21.07
C TYR A 625 32.70 12.50 21.61
N ALA A 626 31.94 13.41 22.25
CA ALA A 626 32.41 14.69 22.75
C ALA A 626 32.72 14.68 24.26
N ASP A 627 31.78 14.18 25.06
CA ASP A 627 31.87 14.15 26.53
C ASP A 627 32.54 12.85 27.03
N VAL A 628 31.83 11.97 27.76
CA VAL A 628 32.42 10.71 28.24
C VAL A 628 32.50 9.68 27.12
N LYS A 629 33.68 9.58 26.48
CA LYS A 629 34.00 8.67 25.37
C LYS A 629 33.81 7.19 25.72
N PHE A 630 32.57 6.74 25.67
CA PHE A 630 32.13 5.43 26.08
C PHE A 630 31.14 4.87 25.06
N LEU A 631 31.31 3.61 24.70
CA LEU A 631 30.35 2.88 23.88
C LEU A 631 29.37 2.17 24.81
N GLU A 632 28.20 2.79 25.00
CA GLU A 632 27.06 2.07 25.53
C GLU A 632 26.62 1.03 24.50
N SER A 633 26.17 -0.11 24.98
CA SER A 633 25.68 -1.20 24.12
C SER A 633 24.52 -1.92 24.78
N LYS A 634 23.60 -2.42 23.96
CA LYS A 634 22.45 -3.21 24.41
C LYS A 634 22.18 -4.32 23.39
N ILE A 635 22.28 -5.55 23.85
CA ILE A 635 22.01 -6.76 23.08
C ILE A 635 20.74 -7.37 23.64
N THR A 636 19.74 -7.61 22.78
CA THR A 636 18.47 -8.25 23.16
C THR A 636 18.23 -9.45 22.26
N PHE A 637 18.07 -10.63 22.85
CA PHE A 637 17.56 -11.83 22.18
C PHE A 637 16.11 -12.06 22.61
N GLY A 638 15.20 -12.19 21.64
CA GLY A 638 13.78 -12.37 21.89
C GLY A 638 13.27 -13.66 21.25
N PHE A 639 12.56 -14.49 22.02
CA PHE A 639 11.75 -15.61 21.54
C PHE A 639 10.26 -15.28 21.66
N LEU A 640 9.48 -15.69 20.67
CA LEU A 640 8.03 -15.50 20.57
C LEU A 640 7.35 -16.84 20.27
N GLU A 641 6.48 -17.27 21.18
CA GLU A 641 5.43 -18.27 20.93
C GLU A 641 4.11 -17.50 20.73
N PRO A 642 3.61 -17.34 19.49
CA PRO A 642 2.42 -16.54 19.23
C PRO A 642 1.12 -17.18 19.73
N TYR A 643 1.04 -18.50 19.88
CA TYR A 643 -0.21 -19.23 20.12
C TYR A 643 -0.18 -20.06 21.42
N LEU A 644 0.13 -19.42 22.54
CA LEU A 644 0.19 -20.11 23.83
C LEU A 644 -1.18 -20.72 24.19
N PHE A 645 -1.16 -22.00 24.56
CA PHE A 645 -2.36 -22.81 24.85
C PHE A 645 -3.40 -22.83 23.71
N GLU A 646 -2.95 -22.68 22.45
CA GLU A 646 -3.82 -22.61 21.26
C GLU A 646 -4.77 -21.40 21.24
N THR A 647 -4.44 -20.37 22.03
CA THR A 647 -5.13 -19.07 22.05
C THR A 647 -4.30 -18.02 21.31
N ARG A 648 -4.87 -16.84 21.02
CA ARG A 648 -4.13 -15.68 20.50
C ARG A 648 -3.24 -14.99 21.57
N THR A 649 -2.95 -15.68 22.68
CA THR A 649 -2.05 -15.19 23.74
C THR A 649 -0.61 -15.47 23.34
N ARG A 650 0.17 -14.40 23.15
CA ARG A 650 1.57 -14.48 22.77
C ARG A 650 2.42 -14.58 24.04
N PHE A 651 3.31 -15.56 24.13
CA PHE A 651 4.36 -15.60 25.13
C PHE A 651 5.65 -15.04 24.54
N ARG A 652 6.31 -14.11 25.25
CA ARG A 652 7.65 -13.64 24.91
C ARG A 652 8.64 -13.93 26.02
N LEU A 653 9.84 -14.30 25.61
CA LEU A 653 11.05 -14.35 26.44
C LEU A 653 12.07 -13.39 25.85
N ASN A 654 12.46 -12.37 26.60
CA ASN A 654 13.52 -11.43 26.22
C ASN A 654 14.72 -11.59 27.16
N LEU A 655 15.90 -11.82 26.59
CA LEU A 655 17.19 -11.82 27.26
C LEU A 655 17.94 -10.57 26.83
N THR A 656 18.13 -9.62 27.75
CA THR A 656 18.81 -8.35 27.50
C THR A 656 20.11 -8.28 28.28
N ARG A 657 21.23 -7.99 27.61
CA ARG A 657 22.46 -7.53 28.24
C ARG A 657 22.78 -6.13 27.76
N SER A 658 23.02 -5.20 28.66
CA SER A 658 23.46 -3.84 28.29
C SER A 658 24.56 -3.32 29.19
N THR A 659 25.43 -2.50 28.62
CA THR A 659 26.38 -1.68 29.36
C THR A 659 26.04 -0.22 29.06
N THR A 660 25.75 0.54 30.11
CA THR A 660 25.31 1.95 30.04
C THR A 660 26.16 2.79 30.97
N ILE A 661 26.23 4.11 30.73
CA ILE A 661 26.94 5.04 31.60
C ILE A 661 25.97 6.08 32.18
N SER A 662 25.88 6.10 33.52
CA SER A 662 25.22 7.18 34.23
C SER A 662 26.23 8.30 34.46
N ASN A 663 26.14 9.37 33.65
CA ASN A 663 26.92 10.59 33.85
C ASN A 663 26.29 11.55 34.88
N TYR A 664 25.20 11.14 35.52
CA TYR A 664 24.44 11.90 36.52
C TYR A 664 25.19 12.00 37.86
N THR A 665 26.30 12.75 37.89
CA THR A 665 27.23 12.97 39.03
C THR A 665 27.98 11.72 39.50
N LEU A 666 27.31 10.57 39.57
CA LEU A 666 27.80 9.27 40.03
C LEU A 666 28.93 8.70 39.17
N ARG A 667 29.09 9.19 37.92
CA ARG A 667 30.04 8.72 36.89
C ARG A 667 30.19 7.19 36.94
N LYS A 668 29.10 6.48 36.68
CA LYS A 668 28.94 5.06 37.01
C LYS A 668 28.69 4.24 35.74
N VAL A 669 29.50 3.21 35.51
CA VAL A 669 29.25 2.21 34.46
C VAL A 669 28.35 1.12 35.03
N THR A 670 27.19 0.91 34.42
CA THR A 670 26.20 -0.10 34.79
C THR A 670 26.19 -1.21 33.75
N GLU A 671 26.58 -2.43 34.15
CA GLU A 671 26.25 -3.64 33.41
C GLU A 671 24.89 -4.18 33.90
N LEU A 672 23.93 -4.36 33.00
CA LEU A 672 22.64 -4.98 33.26
C LEU A 672 22.53 -6.30 32.49
N ASN A 673 22.06 -7.34 33.16
CA ASN A 673 21.56 -8.57 32.55
C ASN A 673 20.12 -8.78 33.02
N SER A 674 19.15 -8.76 32.10
CA SER A 674 17.73 -8.93 32.37
C SER A 674 17.15 -10.12 31.60
N THR A 675 16.34 -10.90 32.29
CA THR A 675 15.49 -11.95 31.70
C THR A 675 14.04 -11.59 31.98
N THR A 676 13.28 -11.28 30.93
CA THR A 676 11.87 -10.90 31.00
C THR A 676 10.98 -11.95 30.34
N PHE A 677 9.99 -12.44 31.08
CA PHE A 677 8.91 -13.30 30.61
C PHE A 677 7.61 -12.48 30.56
N SER A 678 6.95 -12.40 29.40
CA SER A 678 5.64 -11.72 29.25
C SER A 678 4.60 -12.58 28.53
N LEU A 679 3.33 -12.36 28.90
CA LEU A 679 2.15 -12.77 28.13
C LEU A 679 1.51 -11.54 27.51
N GLU A 680 1.12 -11.60 26.24
CA GLU A 680 0.63 -10.45 25.50
C GLU A 680 -0.57 -10.81 24.62
N GLN A 681 -1.65 -10.06 24.74
CA GLN A 681 -2.90 -10.31 24.05
C GLN A 681 -3.44 -9.01 23.46
N ASP A 682 -3.77 -9.04 22.16
CA ASP A 682 -4.53 -7.98 21.52
C ASP A 682 -6.02 -8.25 21.78
N PHE A 683 -6.68 -7.34 22.49
CA PHE A 683 -8.12 -7.43 22.75
C PHE A 683 -8.94 -6.86 21.58
N THR A 684 -8.37 -5.90 20.85
CA THR A 684 -8.89 -5.33 19.59
C THR A 684 -7.71 -4.92 18.69
N SER A 685 -7.99 -4.34 17.52
CA SER A 685 -6.99 -3.65 16.68
C SER A 685 -6.25 -2.49 17.37
N HIS A 686 -6.79 -1.94 18.46
CA HIS A 686 -6.30 -0.73 19.13
C HIS A 686 -5.92 -0.93 20.61
N ILE A 687 -6.16 -2.11 21.18
CA ILE A 687 -5.99 -2.36 22.62
C ILE A 687 -5.16 -3.63 22.82
N THR A 688 -3.98 -3.47 23.42
CA THR A 688 -3.06 -4.58 23.73
C THR A 688 -2.79 -4.63 25.23
N GLY A 689 -3.02 -5.80 25.85
CA GLY A 689 -2.57 -6.11 27.21
C GLY A 689 -1.24 -6.84 27.20
N ILE A 690 -0.35 -6.47 28.11
CA ILE A 690 0.96 -7.08 28.33
C ILE A 690 1.08 -7.39 29.83
N LEU A 691 1.23 -8.64 30.21
CA LEU A 691 1.52 -9.04 31.59
C LEU A 691 2.97 -9.53 31.67
N THR A 692 3.85 -8.75 32.29
CA THR A 692 5.18 -9.22 32.67
C THR A 692 5.03 -10.17 33.84
N LEU A 693 5.19 -11.48 33.58
CA LEU A 693 5.13 -12.52 34.61
C LEU A 693 6.30 -12.36 35.58
N PHE A 694 7.51 -12.30 35.05
CA PHE A 694 8.74 -12.08 35.80
C PHE A 694 9.76 -11.33 34.94
N ASN A 695 10.35 -10.28 35.48
CA ASN A 695 11.57 -9.64 35.00
C ASN A 695 12.62 -9.72 36.10
N VAL A 696 13.65 -10.52 35.87
CA VAL A 696 14.82 -10.67 36.75
C VAL A 696 15.94 -9.82 36.17
N ALA A 697 16.26 -8.70 36.82
CA ALA A 697 17.25 -7.73 36.37
C ALA A 697 18.43 -7.67 37.36
N THR A 698 19.60 -8.16 36.93
CA THR A 698 20.86 -8.09 37.69
C THR A 698 21.69 -6.91 37.19
N TYR A 699 21.96 -5.96 38.07
CA TYR A 699 22.81 -4.80 37.82
C TYR A 699 24.16 -5.00 38.53
N VAL A 700 25.25 -4.67 37.84
CA VAL A 700 26.60 -4.56 38.39
C VAL A 700 27.10 -3.16 38.06
N ASP A 701 27.22 -2.34 39.10
CA ASP A 701 27.65 -0.96 39.02
C ASP A 701 29.12 -0.83 39.38
N ARG A 702 29.87 -0.04 38.60
CA ARG A 702 31.27 0.30 38.84
C ARG A 702 31.45 1.81 38.75
N ILE A 703 31.96 2.42 39.82
CA ILE A 703 32.20 3.87 39.86
C ILE A 703 33.50 4.16 39.11
N ILE A 704 33.46 5.07 38.13
CA ILE A 704 34.63 5.49 37.35
C ILE A 704 35.61 6.20 38.29
N ASP A 705 36.91 5.94 38.11
CA ASP A 705 37.99 6.44 38.95
C ASP A 705 37.96 5.92 40.42
N SER A 706 37.21 4.85 40.70
CA SER A 706 37.11 4.18 42.01
C SER A 706 37.23 2.65 41.91
N THR A 707 37.55 1.98 43.02
CA THR A 707 37.49 0.50 43.13
C THR A 707 36.16 -0.02 43.67
N GLN A 708 35.20 0.87 43.95
CA GLN A 708 33.88 0.50 44.47
C GLN A 708 33.03 -0.18 43.40
N ARG A 709 32.36 -1.26 43.81
CA ARG A 709 31.42 -2.05 43.02
C ARG A 709 30.16 -2.29 43.86
N GLU A 710 29.00 -2.11 43.23
CA GLU A 710 27.70 -2.41 43.84
C GLU A 710 26.95 -3.42 42.97
N ASP A 711 26.46 -4.50 43.57
CA ASP A 711 25.71 -5.56 42.90
C ASP A 711 24.28 -5.59 43.41
N LEU A 712 23.32 -5.57 42.50
CA LEU A 712 21.89 -5.41 42.77
C LEU A 712 21.08 -6.40 41.93
N VAL A 713 20.06 -7.02 42.52
CA VAL A 713 19.08 -7.83 41.77
C VAL A 713 17.68 -7.32 42.06
N ILE A 714 16.91 -7.06 41.00
CA ILE A 714 15.50 -6.68 41.07
C ILE A 714 14.68 -7.75 40.35
N VAL A 715 13.79 -8.43 41.08
CA VAL A 715 12.76 -9.32 40.52
C VAL A 715 11.43 -8.58 40.55
N SER A 716 10.80 -8.44 39.38
CA SER A 716 9.61 -7.60 39.20
C SER A 716 8.54 -8.24 38.32
N SER A 717 7.28 -7.83 38.49
CA SER A 717 6.12 -8.24 37.68
C SER A 717 5.12 -7.10 37.54
N GLY A 718 4.29 -7.13 36.52
CA GLY A 718 3.07 -6.33 36.49
C GLY A 718 2.45 -6.17 35.10
N PRO A 719 1.22 -5.65 35.04
CA PRO A 719 0.51 -5.40 33.80
C PRO A 719 0.92 -4.06 33.16
N THR A 720 0.89 -4.04 31.84
CA THR A 720 0.88 -2.85 30.99
C THR A 720 -0.30 -2.96 30.03
N ILE A 721 -0.97 -1.84 29.77
CA ILE A 721 -2.01 -1.73 28.75
C ILE A 721 -1.67 -0.59 27.80
N ASP A 722 -1.74 -0.90 26.50
CA ASP A 722 -1.55 0.03 25.40
C ASP A 722 -2.89 0.28 24.69
N LEU A 723 -3.16 1.55 24.41
CA LEU A 723 -4.32 2.05 23.66
C LEU A 723 -3.79 2.87 22.48
N ASP A 724 -3.81 2.33 21.27
CA ASP A 724 -3.24 2.96 20.08
C ASP A 724 -4.28 3.19 18.98
N TYR A 725 -4.77 4.43 18.93
CA TYR A 725 -5.72 4.95 17.96
C TYR A 725 -5.06 5.91 16.96
N ARG A 726 -3.72 5.92 16.85
CA ARG A 726 -3.00 6.80 15.93
C ARG A 726 -3.28 6.41 14.47
N ASN A 727 -3.50 7.42 13.62
CA ASN A 727 -3.64 7.19 12.18
C ASN A 727 -2.32 6.79 11.48
N ASN A 728 -1.18 7.10 12.08
CA ASN A 728 0.16 6.73 11.61
C ASN A 728 1.09 6.56 12.81
N LEU A 729 1.90 5.49 12.83
CA LEU A 729 2.80 5.17 13.94
C LEU A 729 4.04 6.07 14.03
N PHE A 730 4.53 6.57 12.89
CA PHE A 730 5.80 7.30 12.76
C PHE A 730 5.62 8.83 12.68
N ASN A 731 4.60 9.30 11.96
CA ASN A 731 4.21 10.71 11.91
C ASN A 731 2.69 10.86 12.17
N PRO A 732 2.25 10.75 13.43
CA PRO A 732 0.83 10.80 13.76
C PRO A 732 0.28 12.22 13.56
N THR A 733 -0.86 12.32 12.89
CA THR A 733 -1.57 13.60 12.64
C THR A 733 -2.98 13.63 13.21
N ASP A 734 -3.56 12.46 13.51
CA ASP A 734 -4.87 12.29 14.15
C ASP A 734 -4.87 11.08 15.09
N GLY A 735 -5.80 11.08 16.05
CA GLY A 735 -5.98 10.02 17.03
C GLY A 735 -5.12 10.17 18.30
N SER A 736 -4.90 9.07 19.02
CA SER A 736 -4.20 9.11 20.31
C SER A 736 -3.44 7.83 20.63
N PHE A 737 -2.35 7.95 21.40
CA PHE A 737 -1.64 6.82 22.00
C PHE A 737 -1.58 6.96 23.52
N SER A 738 -1.97 5.93 24.25
CA SER A 738 -1.82 5.87 25.71
C SER A 738 -1.18 4.56 26.15
N ARG A 739 -0.32 4.62 27.17
CA ARG A 739 0.28 3.46 27.85
C ARG A 739 0.17 3.66 29.35
N LEU A 740 -0.33 2.65 30.06
CA LEU A 740 -0.33 2.58 31.52
C LEU A 740 0.39 1.30 31.95
N SER A 741 1.38 1.43 32.82
CA SER A 741 2.20 0.31 33.33
C SER A 741 2.25 0.33 34.85
N PHE A 742 1.99 -0.82 35.47
CA PHE A 742 2.23 -1.07 36.89
C PHE A 742 3.35 -2.11 37.03
N GLU A 743 4.24 -1.88 37.98
CA GLU A 743 5.38 -2.74 38.33
C GLU A 743 5.41 -2.93 39.85
N TYR A 744 5.52 -4.18 40.28
CA TYR A 744 5.76 -4.59 41.67
C TYR A 744 7.10 -5.31 41.73
N ALA A 745 7.99 -4.88 42.63
CA ALA A 745 9.24 -5.58 42.92
C ALA A 745 9.09 -6.49 44.15
N PHE A 746 9.35 -7.78 43.96
CA PHE A 746 9.29 -8.78 45.01
C PHE A 746 10.59 -8.83 45.80
N GLU A 747 10.52 -9.14 47.08
CA GLU A 747 11.70 -9.49 47.89
C GLU A 747 12.28 -10.85 47.49
N GLY A 748 11.40 -11.81 47.12
CA GLY A 748 11.81 -13.15 46.69
C GLY A 748 12.67 -13.14 45.43
N GLY A 749 13.99 -13.29 45.62
CA GLY A 749 14.98 -13.29 44.54
C GLY A 749 15.60 -11.92 44.23
N SER A 750 15.09 -10.83 44.81
CA SER A 750 15.78 -9.53 44.81
C SER A 750 16.89 -9.51 45.86
N SER A 751 17.85 -8.60 45.72
CA SER A 751 18.91 -8.38 46.72
C SER A 751 19.42 -6.93 46.67
N HIS A 752 19.77 -6.39 47.84
CA HIS A 752 20.23 -5.01 48.04
C HIS A 752 19.24 -3.91 47.58
N ILE A 753 17.94 -4.19 47.65
CA ILE A 753 16.84 -3.26 47.34
C ILE A 753 15.62 -3.57 48.22
N ASP A 754 14.85 -2.53 48.54
CA ASP A 754 13.57 -2.65 49.25
C ASP A 754 12.43 -2.98 48.25
N GLN A 755 11.33 -3.56 48.73
CA GLN A 755 10.16 -3.80 47.87
C GLN A 755 9.58 -2.47 47.41
N PHE A 756 9.10 -2.40 46.16
CA PHE A 756 8.48 -1.18 45.65
C PHE A 756 7.29 -1.46 44.73
N ILE A 757 6.38 -0.49 44.68
CA ILE A 757 5.40 -0.34 43.61
C ILE A 757 5.78 0.84 42.72
N ARG A 758 5.58 0.71 41.41
CA ARG A 758 5.83 1.77 40.43
C ARG A 758 4.72 1.79 39.39
N LEU A 759 4.02 2.92 39.28
CA LEU A 759 2.99 3.19 38.30
C LEU A 759 3.51 4.26 37.34
N THR A 760 3.36 4.06 36.03
CA THR A 760 3.67 5.08 35.03
C THR A 760 2.58 5.14 33.98
N GLY A 761 2.11 6.35 33.67
CA GLY A 761 1.12 6.62 32.63
C GLY A 761 1.64 7.63 31.62
N GLN A 762 1.33 7.42 30.35
CA GLN A 762 1.43 8.45 29.32
C GLN A 762 0.20 8.41 28.41
N THR A 763 -0.24 9.58 27.97
CA THR A 763 -1.24 9.73 26.92
C THR A 763 -0.83 10.88 25.99
N THR A 764 -0.97 10.70 24.69
CA THR A 764 -0.66 11.72 23.69
C THR A 764 -1.77 11.78 22.66
N PHE A 765 -2.41 12.93 22.54
CA PHE A 765 -3.45 13.24 21.57
C PHE A 765 -2.85 13.99 20.39
N TYR A 766 -3.26 13.65 19.17
CA TYR A 766 -2.92 14.33 17.93
C TYR A 766 -4.22 14.83 17.32
N MET A 767 -4.36 16.14 17.15
CA MET A 767 -5.61 16.79 16.76
C MET A 767 -5.38 17.62 15.50
N PRO A 768 -5.95 17.22 14.33
CA PRO A 768 -5.85 18.01 13.10
C PRO A 768 -6.81 19.21 13.17
N VAL A 769 -6.29 20.40 12.87
CA VAL A 769 -7.05 21.66 12.90
C VAL A 769 -7.81 21.81 11.57
N LYS A 770 -9.04 21.29 11.53
CA LYS A 770 -9.91 21.04 10.33
C LYS A 770 -9.93 22.07 9.18
N THR A 771 -9.58 23.34 9.42
CA THR A 771 -9.53 24.41 8.40
C THR A 771 -8.12 24.70 7.87
N THR A 772 -7.12 23.91 8.27
CA THR A 772 -5.69 24.07 7.98
C THR A 772 -5.03 22.69 7.95
N ASP A 773 -3.75 22.61 7.56
CA ASP A 773 -2.94 21.39 7.73
C ASP A 773 -2.16 21.40 9.06
N PHE A 774 -2.62 22.15 10.06
CA PHE A 774 -1.95 22.23 11.36
C PHE A 774 -2.37 21.03 12.22
N VAL A 775 -1.44 20.54 13.04
CA VAL A 775 -1.68 19.45 13.99
C VAL A 775 -1.26 19.92 15.36
N PHE A 776 -2.19 19.89 16.32
CA PHE A 776 -1.88 20.11 17.72
C PHE A 776 -1.65 18.76 18.42
N ALA A 777 -0.44 18.53 18.90
CA ALA A 777 -0.05 17.35 19.64
C ALA A 777 0.07 17.71 21.14
N GLN A 778 -0.69 17.01 21.99
CA GLN A 778 -0.71 17.23 23.43
C GLN A 778 -0.35 15.93 24.15
N SER A 779 0.80 15.91 24.81
CA SER A 779 1.28 14.80 25.63
C SER A 779 1.13 15.12 27.12
N PHE A 780 0.66 14.16 27.88
CA PHE A 780 0.67 14.12 29.34
C PHE A 780 1.40 12.84 29.75
N ARG A 781 2.39 12.95 30.63
CA ARG A 781 3.05 11.80 31.26
C ARG A 781 3.11 12.01 32.76
N GLY A 782 3.12 10.91 33.50
CA GLY A 782 3.36 10.95 34.92
C GLY A 782 3.66 9.58 35.48
N GLY A 783 4.00 9.56 36.76
CA GLY A 783 4.30 8.32 37.45
C GLY A 783 4.42 8.51 38.95
N TYR A 784 4.37 7.40 39.65
CA TYR A 784 4.46 7.29 41.09
C TYR A 784 5.28 6.05 41.42
N ILE A 785 6.23 6.16 42.35
CA ILE A 785 7.02 5.05 42.87
C ILE A 785 7.04 5.14 44.39
N GLN A 786 6.90 4.02 45.08
CA GLN A 786 6.84 3.97 46.54
C GLN A 786 7.55 2.73 47.08
N ASP A 787 8.42 2.95 48.06
CA ASP A 787 8.94 1.92 48.96
C ASP A 787 7.81 1.44 49.88
N ILE A 788 7.61 0.11 49.94
CA ILE A 788 6.51 -0.52 50.70
C ILE A 788 6.97 -1.28 51.94
N ASN A 789 8.26 -1.55 52.14
CA ASN A 789 8.71 -2.37 53.27
C ASN A 789 9.99 -1.92 54.00
N GLN A 790 10.71 -0.90 53.50
CA GLN A 790 11.80 -0.22 54.20
C GLN A 790 12.80 -1.17 54.89
N LEU A 791 13.28 -2.20 54.16
CA LEU A 791 14.32 -3.12 54.66
C LEU A 791 15.67 -2.41 54.90
N GLY A 792 15.80 -1.16 54.47
CA GLY A 792 16.94 -0.28 54.73
C GLY A 792 17.93 -0.20 53.57
N PHE A 793 17.64 -0.86 52.44
CA PHE A 793 18.41 -0.70 51.21
C PHE A 793 17.88 0.45 50.34
N GLY A 794 16.60 0.82 50.47
CA GLY A 794 15.90 1.76 49.60
C GLY A 794 15.87 1.33 48.13
N ILE A 795 15.30 2.20 47.28
CA ILE A 795 15.18 2.02 45.84
C ILE A 795 16.22 2.90 45.12
N PRO A 796 17.19 2.34 44.36
CA PRO A 796 18.14 3.13 43.58
C PRO A 796 17.46 4.03 42.54
N PHE A 797 17.56 5.35 42.75
CA PHE A 797 16.82 6.33 41.96
C PHE A 797 17.33 6.40 40.51
N ASP A 798 18.60 6.11 40.26
CA ASP A 798 19.19 6.04 38.91
C ASP A 798 18.69 4.86 38.08
N LYS A 799 18.08 3.85 38.71
CA LYS A 799 17.52 2.67 38.03
C LYS A 799 16.01 2.72 37.85
N LYS A 800 15.28 3.36 38.78
CA LYS A 800 13.80 3.28 38.87
C LYS A 800 13.09 4.61 39.11
N GLY A 801 13.82 5.65 39.52
CA GLY A 801 13.29 6.98 39.78
C GLY A 801 12.81 7.70 38.52
N PHE A 802 12.53 8.99 38.67
CA PHE A 802 12.03 9.86 37.61
C PHE A 802 12.93 11.08 37.47
N SER A 803 13.40 11.34 36.25
CA SER A 803 14.19 12.51 35.89
C SER A 803 13.55 13.25 34.71
N LEU A 804 13.66 14.58 34.73
CA LEU A 804 13.20 15.47 33.68
C LEU A 804 14.37 16.35 33.20
N GLY A 805 14.69 16.26 31.92
CA GLY A 805 15.82 16.88 31.22
C GLY A 805 16.00 16.25 29.82
N GLY A 806 16.56 16.99 28.87
CA GLY A 806 16.80 16.51 27.50
C GLY A 806 15.57 16.42 26.59
N ARG A 807 15.83 16.06 25.31
CA ARG A 807 14.87 16.12 24.19
C ARG A 807 13.57 15.34 24.43
N THR A 808 13.69 14.19 25.09
CA THR A 808 12.58 13.24 25.29
C THR A 808 11.58 13.71 26.37
N THR A 809 11.97 14.61 27.26
CA THR A 809 11.15 15.14 28.36
C THR A 809 10.93 16.66 28.25
N ILE A 810 11.82 17.50 28.78
CA ILE A 810 11.71 18.97 28.72
C ILE A 810 12.84 19.53 27.84
N ARG A 811 12.53 19.80 26.56
CA ARG A 811 13.46 20.44 25.62
C ARG A 811 13.82 21.83 26.13
N GLY A 812 15.10 22.18 26.15
CA GLY A 812 15.61 23.42 26.76
C GLY A 812 16.47 23.18 27.99
N PHE A 813 16.32 22.03 28.64
CA PHE A 813 17.26 21.49 29.61
C PHE A 813 18.12 20.43 28.92
N ASP A 814 19.42 20.45 29.17
CA ASP A 814 20.30 19.37 28.70
C ASP A 814 20.00 18.06 29.46
N SER A 815 20.49 16.93 28.95
CA SER A 815 20.23 15.62 29.55
C SER A 815 20.94 15.42 30.89
N ASP A 816 22.05 16.10 31.11
CA ASP A 816 22.79 16.21 32.37
C ASP A 816 22.28 17.33 33.30
N GLU A 817 21.68 18.41 32.76
CA GLU A 817 20.92 19.42 33.51
C GLU A 817 19.51 18.94 33.94
N PHE A 818 19.39 17.69 34.39
CA PHE A 818 18.09 17.11 34.79
C PHE A 818 17.66 17.50 36.21
N PHE A 819 16.36 17.38 36.48
CA PHE A 819 15.75 17.55 37.79
C PHE A 819 15.01 16.26 38.21
N PRO A 820 15.11 15.81 39.48
CA PRO A 820 15.80 16.45 40.60
C PRO A 820 17.31 16.17 40.59
N SER A 821 18.11 17.15 41.01
CA SER A 821 19.58 17.06 40.96
C SER A 821 20.16 16.11 42.04
N ASP A 822 21.39 15.67 41.80
CA ASP A 822 22.26 14.96 42.74
C ASP A 822 22.28 15.51 44.17
N SER A 823 22.49 16.81 44.26
CA SER A 823 22.56 17.67 45.43
C SER A 823 21.23 17.76 46.17
N THR A 824 20.13 17.45 45.48
CA THR A 824 18.78 17.44 46.04
C THR A 824 18.41 16.07 46.59
N ILE A 825 18.75 14.97 45.89
CA ILE A 825 18.44 13.59 46.31
C ILE A 825 19.37 13.12 47.44
N GLY A 826 20.58 13.66 47.51
CA GLY A 826 21.58 13.33 48.54
C GLY A 826 22.46 12.13 48.17
N SER A 827 23.55 11.95 48.93
CA SER A 827 24.67 11.07 48.56
C SER A 827 24.37 9.58 48.52
N SER A 828 23.20 9.13 49.01
CA SER A 828 22.77 7.73 48.91
C SER A 828 22.13 7.38 47.57
N PHE A 829 21.61 8.39 46.84
CA PHE A 829 20.84 8.24 45.60
C PHE A 829 19.71 7.18 45.66
N LYS A 830 19.16 6.97 46.87
CA LYS A 830 18.21 5.91 47.21
C LYS A 830 16.93 6.51 47.79
N LEU A 831 15.80 6.14 47.22
CA LEU A 831 14.46 6.51 47.69
C LEU A 831 13.99 5.50 48.75
N THR A 832 13.70 5.98 49.97
CA THR A 832 13.14 5.20 51.09
C THR A 832 11.69 5.58 51.43
N SER A 833 11.10 6.46 50.61
CA SER A 833 9.77 7.03 50.77
C SER A 833 8.98 6.83 49.46
N HIS A 834 8.36 7.89 48.93
CA HIS A 834 7.69 7.86 47.64
C HIS A 834 8.11 9.06 46.79
N ALA A 835 8.03 8.89 45.47
CA ALA A 835 8.31 9.93 44.50
C ALA A 835 7.28 9.89 43.36
N SER A 836 6.96 11.04 42.81
CA SER A 836 6.08 11.17 41.65
C SER A 836 6.65 12.14 40.63
N TYR A 837 6.20 12.03 39.38
CA TYR A 837 6.49 13.05 38.37
C TYR A 837 5.26 13.35 37.51
N GLU A 838 5.27 14.54 36.94
CA GLU A 838 4.28 15.04 36.01
C GLU A 838 5.02 15.76 34.87
N LEU A 839 4.58 15.56 33.62
CA LEU A 839 5.16 16.17 32.43
C LEU A 839 4.06 16.47 31.42
N ILE A 840 4.04 17.70 30.95
CA ILE A 840 3.15 18.20 29.89
C ILE A 840 4.04 18.62 28.71
N LYS A 841 3.73 18.13 27.51
CA LYS A 841 4.33 18.62 26.26
C LYS A 841 3.23 19.02 25.29
N SER A 842 3.17 20.29 24.94
CA SER A 842 2.22 20.87 23.99
C SER A 842 2.96 21.30 22.74
N GLU A 843 2.54 20.85 21.55
CA GLU A 843 3.23 21.14 20.30
C GLU A 843 2.25 21.44 19.16
N LEU A 844 2.38 22.61 18.54
CA LEU A 844 1.65 23.00 17.34
C LEU A 844 2.55 22.83 16.11
N ARG A 845 2.21 21.87 15.24
CA ARG A 845 2.88 21.59 13.97
C ARG A 845 2.16 22.28 12.82
N PHE A 846 2.89 22.81 11.86
CA PHE A 846 2.34 23.48 10.68
C PHE A 846 3.26 23.29 9.45
N PRO A 847 2.74 23.19 8.23
CA PRO A 847 3.58 23.04 7.04
C PRO A 847 4.31 24.36 6.73
N LEU A 848 5.62 24.27 6.51
CA LEU A 848 6.41 25.35 5.90
C LEU A 848 6.45 25.16 4.37
N VAL A 849 6.76 23.95 3.89
CA VAL A 849 6.80 23.61 2.46
C VAL A 849 6.19 22.22 2.23
N LYS A 850 4.90 22.17 1.90
CA LYS A 850 4.16 20.90 1.69
C LYS A 850 4.82 19.94 0.69
N LYS A 851 5.44 20.45 -0.38
CA LYS A 851 6.09 19.63 -1.43
C LYS A 851 7.27 18.80 -0.89
N TRP A 852 7.89 19.25 0.20
CA TRP A 852 9.07 18.64 0.79
C TRP A 852 8.80 18.04 2.17
N ASP A 853 7.53 17.95 2.59
CA ASP A 853 7.14 17.51 3.94
C ASP A 853 7.91 18.24 5.07
N LEU A 854 8.23 19.52 4.82
CA LEU A 854 8.93 20.38 5.75
C LEU A 854 7.92 21.07 6.66
N MET A 855 7.98 20.78 7.96
CA MET A 855 7.08 21.33 8.97
C MET A 855 7.83 22.21 9.96
N GLY A 856 7.17 23.30 10.38
CA GLY A 856 7.53 24.04 11.57
C GLY A 856 6.79 23.48 12.78
N ALA A 857 7.34 23.70 13.97
CA ALA A 857 6.71 23.41 15.25
C ALA A 857 6.87 24.61 16.19
N LEU A 858 5.85 24.91 16.98
CA LEU A 858 5.97 25.69 18.22
C LEU A 858 5.68 24.74 19.37
N PHE A 859 6.46 24.77 20.45
CA PHE A 859 6.23 23.87 21.58
C PHE A 859 6.43 24.53 22.94
N TYR A 860 5.75 23.96 23.93
CA TYR A 860 5.93 24.18 25.35
C TYR A 860 6.12 22.81 26.01
N ASP A 861 7.21 22.64 26.76
CA ASP A 861 7.42 21.47 27.61
C ASP A 861 7.56 21.96 29.05
N GLY A 862 6.88 21.30 30.00
CA GLY A 862 6.97 21.64 31.42
C GLY A 862 6.60 20.47 32.32
N GLY A 863 7.23 20.37 33.48
CA GLY A 863 6.99 19.27 34.40
C GLY A 863 7.64 19.45 35.77
N GLN A 864 7.38 18.49 36.66
CA GLN A 864 7.91 18.45 38.01
C GLN A 864 8.22 17.02 38.45
N VAL A 865 9.18 16.88 39.36
CA VAL A 865 9.41 15.67 40.15
C VAL A 865 9.24 16.04 41.62
N LEU A 866 8.49 15.22 42.34
CA LEU A 866 8.26 15.35 43.78
C LEU A 866 8.84 14.10 44.46
N ILE A 867 9.51 14.29 45.59
CA ILE A 867 10.08 13.24 46.42
C ILE A 867 9.69 13.57 47.86
N ASP A 868 9.07 12.62 48.54
CA ASP A 868 8.62 12.81 49.92
C ASP A 868 9.80 12.96 50.89
N GLY A 869 9.67 13.92 51.80
CA GLY A 869 10.75 14.42 52.65
C GLY A 869 11.63 15.51 52.03
N ILE A 870 11.51 15.80 50.73
CA ILE A 870 12.32 16.81 50.03
C ILE A 870 11.45 18.00 49.62
N THR A 871 11.83 19.21 50.07
CA THR A 871 11.17 20.46 49.65
C THR A 871 11.96 21.07 48.50
N PHE A 872 11.33 21.17 47.33
CA PHE A 872 11.88 21.86 46.17
C PHE A 872 11.40 23.31 46.14
N GLU A 873 12.34 24.26 46.02
CA GLU A 873 12.03 25.69 45.90
C GLU A 873 11.19 25.96 44.64
N ASP A 874 11.69 25.51 43.49
CA ASP A 874 11.01 25.61 42.19
C ASP A 874 10.51 24.23 41.78
N ARG A 875 9.24 23.95 42.09
CA ARG A 875 8.62 22.64 41.82
C ARG A 875 8.46 22.37 40.32
N TRP A 876 7.95 23.36 39.57
CA TRP A 876 7.70 23.25 38.14
C TRP A 876 8.87 23.83 37.34
N ARG A 877 9.36 23.07 36.36
CA ARG A 877 10.43 23.47 35.43
C ARG A 877 9.87 23.45 34.02
N ASP A 878 10.10 24.49 33.23
CA ASP A 878 9.51 24.59 31.89
C ASP A 878 10.30 25.44 30.89
N ALA A 879 9.98 25.22 29.62
CA ALA A 879 10.62 25.84 28.48
C ALA A 879 9.65 25.98 27.29
N ILE A 880 9.85 27.02 26.49
CA ILE A 880 9.15 27.23 25.22
C ILE A 880 10.16 27.22 24.07
N GLY A 881 9.76 26.72 22.92
CA GLY A 881 10.67 26.59 21.79
C GLY A 881 10.02 26.53 20.42
N ILE A 882 10.89 26.54 19.41
CA ILE A 882 10.55 26.41 18.00
C ILE A 882 11.28 25.21 17.42
N GLY A 883 10.62 24.49 16.51
CA GLY A 883 11.15 23.30 15.86
C GLY A 883 11.02 23.37 14.35
N LEU A 884 11.92 22.67 13.67
CA LEU A 884 11.84 22.35 12.25
C LEU A 884 11.94 20.83 12.11
N ARG A 885 10.94 20.22 11.46
CA ARG A 885 10.82 18.79 11.25
C ARG A 885 10.89 18.51 9.74
N TYR A 886 11.71 17.55 9.34
CA TYR A 886 11.89 17.16 7.93
C TYR A 886 12.13 15.66 7.82
N ASN A 887 11.35 14.97 7.00
CA ASN A 887 11.51 13.52 6.82
C ASN A 887 12.59 13.22 5.77
N THR A 888 13.73 12.68 6.22
CA THR A 888 14.83 12.27 5.33
C THR A 888 14.71 10.78 4.95
N PRO A 889 15.39 10.32 3.88
CA PRO A 889 15.44 8.90 3.54
C PRO A 889 16.02 7.98 4.63
N VAL A 890 16.78 8.53 5.60
CA VAL A 890 17.39 7.78 6.71
C VAL A 890 16.63 7.92 8.03
N GLY A 891 15.49 8.63 8.03
CA GLY A 891 14.66 8.89 9.20
C GLY A 891 14.30 10.37 9.37
N PRO A 892 13.44 10.72 10.35
CA PRO A 892 13.13 12.10 10.67
C PRO A 892 14.38 12.90 11.07
N LEU A 893 14.41 14.17 10.70
CA LEU A 893 15.32 15.19 11.19
C LEU A 893 14.51 16.23 11.97
N ASN A 894 14.92 16.49 13.21
CA ASN A 894 14.40 17.57 14.04
C ASN A 894 15.54 18.53 14.39
N LEU A 895 15.30 19.82 14.20
CA LEU A 895 16.08 20.91 14.76
C LEU A 895 15.16 21.66 15.73
N GLU A 896 15.49 21.71 17.01
CA GLU A 896 14.63 22.29 18.04
C GLU A 896 15.46 23.28 18.86
N TYR A 897 15.02 24.54 18.96
CA TYR A 897 15.60 25.56 19.82
C TYR A 897 14.61 25.85 20.94
N ALA A 898 15.05 25.76 22.20
CA ALA A 898 14.22 25.92 23.37
C ALA A 898 14.85 26.88 24.37
N LYS A 899 14.01 27.70 25.01
CA LYS A 899 14.38 28.67 26.02
C LYS A 899 13.66 28.36 27.33
N LYS A 900 14.41 28.25 28.42
CA LYS A 900 13.85 28.06 29.77
C LYS A 900 13.06 29.30 30.18
N LEU A 901 11.86 29.10 30.72
CA LEU A 901 11.04 30.21 31.21
C LEU A 901 11.45 30.59 32.63
N ASP A 902 11.64 29.60 33.51
CA ASP A 902 12.14 29.77 34.88
C ASP A 902 13.64 29.43 35.00
N LYS A 903 14.49 30.31 34.47
CA LYS A 903 15.95 30.09 34.42
C LYS A 903 16.65 30.40 35.74
N LYS A 904 17.38 29.43 36.30
CA LYS A 904 18.23 29.63 37.50
C LYS A 904 19.56 30.33 37.17
N PRO A 905 20.23 30.96 38.16
CA PRO A 905 21.51 31.64 37.94
C PRO A 905 22.64 30.75 37.39
N THR A 906 22.63 29.46 37.75
CA THR A 906 23.64 28.46 37.39
C THR A 906 23.37 27.72 36.07
N GLU A 907 22.21 27.94 35.45
CA GLU A 907 21.77 27.20 34.27
C GLU A 907 22.10 27.94 32.96
N ASN A 908 22.17 27.20 31.85
CA ASN A 908 22.06 27.79 30.51
C ASN A 908 20.64 28.35 30.27
N ALA A 909 20.51 29.45 29.53
CA ALA A 909 19.22 30.12 29.27
C ALA A 909 18.42 29.48 28.12
N GLU A 910 19.14 28.82 27.21
CA GLU A 910 18.66 28.28 25.96
C GLU A 910 19.45 27.01 25.64
N ALA A 911 18.80 26.06 24.97
CA ALA A 911 19.44 24.85 24.46
C ALA A 911 18.97 24.60 23.02
N PHE A 912 19.87 24.03 22.22
CA PHE A 912 19.61 23.58 20.86
C PHE A 912 19.66 22.06 20.83
N HIS A 913 18.65 21.42 20.26
CA HIS A 913 18.57 19.99 20.08
C HIS A 913 18.51 19.66 18.58
N LEU A 914 19.41 18.78 18.15
CA LEU A 914 19.46 18.15 16.84
C LEU A 914 19.21 16.66 17.05
N SER A 915 18.31 16.09 16.25
CA SER A 915 18.19 14.63 16.11
C SER A 915 17.96 14.27 14.65
N ILE A 916 18.77 13.38 14.09
CA ILE A 916 18.58 12.81 12.75
C ILE A 916 18.58 11.28 12.83
N GLY A 917 17.74 10.63 12.04
CA GLY A 917 17.72 9.18 11.89
C GLY A 917 16.78 8.49 12.87
N VAL A 918 17.21 7.36 13.44
CA VAL A 918 16.43 6.63 14.47
C VAL A 918 16.95 6.99 15.87
N PHE A 919 16.04 7.39 16.77
CA PHE A 919 16.33 8.01 18.08
C PHE A 919 15.15 7.90 19.08
#